data_AF-K1JJQ9-F1
#
_entry.id   AF-K1JJQ9-F1
#
_cell.length_a   1.000
_cell.length_b   1.000
_cell.length_c   1.000
_cell.angle_alpha   90.00
_cell.angle_beta   90.00
_cell.angle_gamma   90.00
#
_symmetry.space_group_name_H-M   'P 1'
#
loop_
_entity.id
_entity.type
_entity.pdbx_description
1 polymer ?
#
loop_
_entity_poly.entity_id
_entity_poly.type
_entity_poly.pdbx_seq_one_letter_code
_entity_poly.pdbx_strand_id
1 'polypeptide(L)'
;MLQFHNEGLLELPVSAHEESCWLLQQQQPEQIIKQVMCWPLPDDIDISLLILSVELLIKEQPELNARYFFSADGDLFKYQINGWYPCLEFHRLAAEEVDELVRRVQQAPWDSARQPPFKALIINAESSVTLALVLHPVLAEQGSPQTLMAALKQHYDRLATGQAGQTPLRLSSPACIATPASCAPAHDVGKNISRIILEEFRRALSSPDMGPDDDFFDNGGHSLLATRIIGKLLSEHGIECRFNDFFESPTAAALARKAVISEQASLPEAVSENNRAPAPLALAQASLWRAYEAHGFGTIFNLPFALDFIDEVDESLFAHAFADIIERHASLRTLFMTQDGEVRQRILPAAQLAGYRWFWGSAESQGMTLAEAAAHRFDLTRELPLRIRFLRDPATGRQQLSLLVHHMVVDEWSINLMMGELAQAYLARAAGIAPRWDAPAPAFHDFARRQAADGINETHLSYWTRLLHGAVPASRRPPLPVMPLQGETWAARWHEWQPAEGTLARLYELARGHDASLFTLMYTAIALSLHQLGQAEEILIGTSTSGRTDPAFFDSVGYFTTMVAHRVSFAATTRFGDLLRQVTRTVNDSLCYADVPLEQIQQGLGMTPADGLLFDVYIQIHASNALNGRLPTPAGEGLRYRQIDADKTETMFGLQFEIMEDVLDDERRLRLVITYRDGRYSPAQIQTLCALLDRLLEQLVREGTASPLAALAPQV
;
A
#
# COMPACT_ATOMS: atom_id res chain seq x y z
N MET A 1 -10.98 29.13 -7.22
CA MET A 1 -11.65 29.36 -8.52
C MET A 1 -11.15 30.67 -9.11
N LEU A 2 -10.13 30.61 -9.96
CA LEU A 2 -9.90 31.65 -10.97
C LEU A 2 -10.59 31.11 -12.22
N GLN A 3 -11.74 31.67 -12.57
CA GLN A 3 -12.35 31.46 -13.88
C GLN A 3 -11.36 32.03 -14.91
N PHE A 4 -10.67 31.15 -15.64
CA PHE A 4 -10.08 31.55 -16.92
C PHE A 4 -11.27 31.80 -17.87
N HIS A 5 -11.70 33.05 -17.97
CA HIS A 5 -12.50 33.50 -19.10
C HIS A 5 -11.62 33.38 -20.35
N ASN A 6 -11.74 32.26 -21.06
CA ASN A 6 -11.20 32.06 -22.40
C ASN A 6 -12.11 32.76 -23.42
N GLU A 7 -12.29 34.07 -23.28
CA GLU A 7 -12.98 34.86 -24.31
C GLU A 7 -12.08 34.92 -25.57
N GLY A 8 -12.35 34.04 -26.53
CA GLY A 8 -11.79 34.09 -27.88
C GLY A 8 -11.06 32.85 -28.40
N LEU A 9 -11.02 31.74 -27.66
CA LEU A 9 -10.43 30.47 -28.14
C LEU A 9 -11.52 29.59 -28.77
N LEU A 10 -11.26 29.07 -29.97
CA LEU A 10 -12.17 28.16 -30.68
C LEU A 10 -12.20 26.80 -29.98
N GLU A 11 -13.34 26.48 -29.38
CA GLU A 11 -13.66 25.13 -28.90
C GLU A 11 -13.92 24.20 -30.09
N LEU A 12 -13.34 23.01 -30.04
CA LEU A 12 -13.47 21.98 -31.05
C LEU A 12 -13.96 20.67 -30.44
N PRO A 13 -14.75 19.90 -31.19
CA PRO A 13 -15.19 18.59 -30.76
C PRO A 13 -14.00 17.62 -30.67
N VAL A 14 -14.03 16.76 -29.67
CA VAL A 14 -13.02 15.71 -29.46
C VAL A 14 -13.52 14.42 -30.12
N SER A 15 -12.64 13.72 -30.86
CA SER A 15 -13.00 12.42 -31.46
C SER A 15 -13.02 11.30 -30.41
N ALA A 16 -13.71 10.20 -30.69
CA ALA A 16 -13.71 9.03 -29.80
C ALA A 16 -12.30 8.45 -29.58
N HIS A 17 -11.42 8.54 -30.58
CA HIS A 17 -10.01 8.14 -30.44
C HIS A 17 -9.25 9.09 -29.51
N GLU A 18 -9.45 10.39 -29.69
CA GLU A 18 -8.83 11.42 -28.84
C GLU A 18 -9.29 11.28 -27.38
N GLU A 19 -10.58 11.04 -27.16
CA GLU A 19 -11.16 10.81 -25.84
C GLU A 19 -10.62 9.52 -25.20
N SER A 20 -10.60 8.41 -25.94
CA SER A 20 -10.05 7.14 -25.45
C SER A 20 -8.56 7.25 -25.11
N CYS A 21 -7.76 7.89 -25.97
CA CYS A 21 -6.34 8.12 -25.71
C CYS A 21 -6.11 9.08 -24.54
N TRP A 22 -6.92 10.13 -24.42
CA TRP A 22 -6.84 11.07 -23.31
C TRP A 22 -7.20 10.40 -21.99
N LEU A 23 -8.27 9.59 -21.96
CA LEU A 23 -8.70 8.85 -20.78
C LEU A 23 -7.62 7.83 -20.36
N LEU A 24 -7.06 7.09 -21.32
CA LEU A 24 -5.95 6.17 -21.08
C LEU A 24 -4.72 6.91 -20.54
N GLN A 25 -4.41 8.11 -21.03
CA GLN A 25 -3.33 8.96 -20.50
C GLN A 25 -3.59 9.42 -19.05
N GLN A 26 -4.83 9.65 -18.65
CA GLN A 26 -5.16 10.01 -17.27
C GLN A 26 -5.12 8.81 -16.32
N GLN A 27 -5.55 7.65 -16.80
CA GLN A 27 -5.64 6.42 -16.00
C GLN A 27 -4.29 5.68 -15.89
N GLN A 28 -3.55 5.61 -17.00
CA GLN A 28 -2.32 4.82 -17.17
C GLN A 28 -1.29 5.60 -18.01
N PRO A 29 -0.79 6.75 -17.52
CA PRO A 29 0.11 7.63 -18.27
C PRO A 29 1.39 6.94 -18.78
N GLU A 30 1.85 5.90 -18.09
CA GLU A 30 3.01 5.09 -18.44
C GLU A 30 2.80 4.18 -19.65
N GLN A 31 1.56 3.86 -20.02
CA GLN A 31 1.25 3.05 -21.21
C GLN A 31 1.25 3.86 -22.51
N ILE A 32 1.17 5.18 -22.41
CA ILE A 32 1.16 6.08 -23.55
C ILE A 32 2.58 6.53 -23.86
N ILE A 33 3.20 5.86 -24.84
CA ILE A 33 4.55 6.21 -25.31
C ILE A 33 4.42 7.16 -26.50
N LYS A 34 5.05 8.34 -26.40
CA LYS A 34 5.10 9.31 -27.52
C LYS A 34 5.92 8.72 -28.68
N GLN A 35 5.46 8.93 -29.90
CA GLN A 35 6.24 8.59 -31.08
C GLN A 35 7.29 9.67 -31.30
N VAL A 36 8.56 9.28 -31.32
CA VAL A 36 9.67 10.19 -31.63
C VAL A 36 10.41 9.67 -32.86
N MET A 37 10.55 10.51 -33.88
CA MET A 37 11.35 10.22 -35.06
C MET A 37 12.38 11.32 -35.26
N CYS A 38 13.61 10.92 -35.54
CA CYS A 38 14.74 11.83 -35.68
C CYS A 38 15.30 11.75 -37.10
N TRP A 39 15.60 12.91 -37.68
CA TRP A 39 16.21 13.04 -38.99
C TRP A 39 17.45 13.92 -38.90
N PRO A 40 18.65 13.41 -39.27
CA PRO A 40 19.79 14.27 -39.46
C PRO A 40 19.52 15.20 -40.64
N LEU A 41 19.81 16.48 -40.46
CA LEU A 41 19.64 17.50 -41.48
C LEU A 41 20.99 17.79 -42.16
N PRO A 42 20.98 18.20 -43.45
CA PRO A 42 22.18 18.65 -44.14
C PRO A 42 22.85 19.84 -43.45
N ASP A 43 24.17 19.93 -43.54
CA ASP A 43 24.96 21.02 -42.92
C ASP A 43 24.63 22.42 -43.47
N ASP A 44 24.04 22.50 -44.67
CA ASP A 44 23.65 23.72 -45.36
C ASP A 44 22.17 24.10 -45.15
N ILE A 45 21.46 23.42 -44.24
CA ILE A 45 20.05 23.70 -43.99
C ILE A 45 19.84 25.10 -43.37
N ASP A 46 18.86 25.85 -43.90
CA ASP A 46 18.46 27.14 -43.34
C ASP A 46 17.44 26.93 -42.21
N ILE A 47 17.93 27.02 -40.98
CA ILE A 47 17.11 26.86 -39.76
C ILE A 47 15.95 27.88 -39.75
N SER A 48 16.10 29.06 -40.34
CA SER A 48 15.02 30.07 -40.39
C SER A 48 13.88 29.60 -41.27
N LEU A 49 14.19 29.01 -42.44
CA LEU A 49 13.19 28.42 -43.31
C LEU A 49 12.55 27.20 -42.67
N LEU A 50 13.31 26.43 -41.89
CA LEU A 50 12.78 25.29 -41.13
C LEU A 50 11.76 25.73 -40.08
N ILE A 51 12.06 26.78 -39.32
CA ILE A 51 11.13 27.38 -38.35
C ILE A 51 9.85 27.85 -39.05
N LEU A 52 9.97 28.59 -40.16
CA LEU A 52 8.83 29.04 -40.94
C LEU A 52 8.00 27.87 -41.51
N SER A 53 8.67 26.75 -41.82
CA SER A 53 7.99 25.53 -42.28
C SER A 53 7.17 24.88 -41.17
N VAL A 54 7.67 24.88 -39.92
CA VAL A 54 6.91 24.44 -38.75
C VAL A 54 5.73 25.38 -38.50
N GLU A 55 5.93 26.70 -38.60
CA GLU A 55 4.85 27.67 -38.49
C GLU A 55 3.72 27.42 -39.51
N LEU A 56 4.07 27.21 -40.77
CA LEU A 56 3.10 26.88 -41.82
C LEU A 56 2.39 25.56 -41.55
N LEU A 57 3.11 24.55 -41.07
CA LEU A 57 2.53 23.26 -40.70
C LEU A 57 1.48 23.40 -39.59
N ILE A 58 1.79 24.12 -38.51
CA ILE A 58 0.83 24.37 -37.41
C ILE A 58 -0.36 25.20 -37.89
N LYS A 59 -0.13 26.16 -38.81
CA LYS A 59 -1.20 26.98 -39.38
C LYS A 59 -2.16 26.17 -40.26
N GLU A 60 -1.65 25.17 -40.98
CA GLU A 60 -2.47 24.24 -41.78
C GLU A 60 -3.13 23.16 -40.94
N GLN A 61 -2.51 22.75 -39.83
CA GLN A 61 -3.00 21.73 -38.91
C GLN A 61 -2.97 22.21 -37.45
N PRO A 62 -3.95 23.04 -37.03
CA PRO A 62 -3.87 23.65 -35.72
C PRO A 62 -4.16 22.69 -34.55
N GLU A 63 -4.67 21.48 -34.84
CA GLU A 63 -4.78 20.35 -33.91
C GLU A 63 -3.43 19.96 -33.27
N LEU A 64 -2.33 20.19 -33.99
CA LEU A 64 -0.98 19.97 -33.48
C LEU A 64 -0.66 20.84 -32.25
N ASN A 65 -1.38 21.96 -32.06
CA ASN A 65 -1.26 22.85 -30.90
C ASN A 65 -2.56 22.94 -30.08
N ALA A 66 -3.35 21.86 -30.01
CA ALA A 66 -4.54 21.80 -29.16
C ALA A 66 -4.22 21.62 -27.66
N ARG A 67 -5.16 22.01 -26.79
CA ARG A 67 -5.19 21.67 -25.35
C ARG A 67 -6.52 21.01 -25.01
N TYR A 68 -6.48 20.00 -24.15
CA TYR A 68 -7.65 19.22 -23.73
C TYR A 68 -8.01 19.57 -22.29
N PHE A 69 -9.30 19.73 -22.05
CA PHE A 69 -9.86 20.10 -20.75
C PHE A 69 -11.14 19.31 -20.50
N PHE A 70 -11.25 18.76 -19.29
CA PHE A 70 -12.43 18.04 -18.84
C PHE A 70 -13.34 18.98 -18.04
N SER A 71 -14.57 19.17 -18.52
CA SER A 71 -15.53 20.06 -17.87
C SER A 71 -16.07 19.46 -16.58
N ALA A 72 -16.66 20.33 -15.74
CA ALA A 72 -17.36 19.89 -14.54
C ALA A 72 -18.62 19.05 -14.85
N ASP A 73 -19.14 19.16 -16.08
CA ASP A 73 -20.32 18.41 -16.55
C ASP A 73 -19.95 17.02 -17.12
N GLY A 74 -18.65 16.66 -17.11
CA GLY A 74 -18.17 15.33 -17.50
C GLY A 74 -17.80 15.20 -18.98
N ASP A 75 -17.75 16.31 -19.72
CA ASP A 75 -17.44 16.32 -21.15
C ASP A 75 -15.98 16.75 -21.40
N LEU A 76 -15.30 16.05 -22.31
CA LEU A 76 -13.96 16.41 -22.76
C LEU A 76 -14.01 17.38 -23.94
N PHE A 77 -13.38 18.53 -23.78
CA PHE A 77 -13.25 19.55 -24.83
C PHE A 77 -11.79 19.73 -25.22
N LYS A 78 -11.56 20.21 -26.45
CA LYS A 78 -10.27 20.76 -26.85
C LYS A 78 -10.40 22.15 -27.43
N TYR A 79 -9.38 22.98 -27.22
CA TYR A 79 -9.30 24.31 -27.82
C TYR A 79 -7.93 24.56 -28.42
N GLN A 80 -7.90 25.41 -29.45
CA GLN A 80 -6.66 25.73 -30.16
C GLN A 80 -5.94 26.90 -29.51
N ILE A 81 -4.63 26.75 -29.27
CA ILE A 81 -3.77 27.85 -28.87
C ILE A 81 -3.22 28.55 -30.13
N ASN A 82 -3.37 29.87 -30.18
CA ASN A 82 -2.80 30.67 -31.26
C ASN A 82 -1.27 30.67 -31.23
N GLY A 83 -0.66 30.56 -32.41
CA GLY A 83 0.79 30.58 -32.61
C GLY A 83 1.42 29.19 -32.68
N TRP A 84 2.69 29.15 -33.08
CA TRP A 84 3.46 27.92 -33.30
C TRP A 84 4.54 27.68 -32.23
N TYR A 85 4.89 28.73 -31.46
CA TYR A 85 6.01 28.69 -30.51
C TYR A 85 5.95 27.56 -29.46
N PRO A 86 4.78 27.11 -28.93
CA PRO A 86 4.76 26.03 -27.94
C PRO A 86 5.16 24.68 -28.55
N CYS A 87 5.05 24.54 -29.87
CA CYS A 87 5.36 23.33 -30.63
C CYS A 87 6.81 23.28 -31.11
N LEU A 88 7.66 24.27 -30.79
CA LEU A 88 9.06 24.29 -31.21
C LEU A 88 10.00 24.45 -30.02
N GLU A 89 11.02 23.60 -29.94
CA GLU A 89 12.09 23.71 -28.95
C GLU A 89 13.49 23.62 -29.60
N PHE A 90 14.46 24.30 -28.99
CA PHE A 90 15.86 24.26 -29.41
C PHE A 90 16.72 23.65 -28.32
N HIS A 91 17.55 22.70 -28.69
CA HIS A 91 18.47 22.03 -27.77
C HIS A 91 19.90 22.13 -28.32
N ARG A 92 20.87 22.41 -27.46
CA ARG A 92 22.30 22.38 -27.78
C ARG A 92 22.98 21.42 -26.83
N LEU A 93 23.44 20.28 -27.36
CA LEU A 93 23.90 19.14 -26.58
C LEU A 93 25.15 18.54 -27.23
N ALA A 94 25.89 17.70 -26.50
CA ALA A 94 26.91 16.84 -27.11
C ALA A 94 26.23 15.71 -27.92
N ALA A 95 26.95 15.14 -28.90
CA ALA A 95 26.39 14.08 -29.75
C ALA A 95 25.89 12.85 -28.95
N GLU A 96 26.58 12.53 -27.86
CA GLU A 96 26.27 11.39 -26.98
C GLU A 96 24.98 11.60 -26.14
N GLU A 97 24.56 12.85 -25.95
CA GLU A 97 23.40 13.21 -25.12
C GLU A 97 22.07 13.23 -25.90
N VAL A 98 22.13 13.11 -27.23
CA VAL A 98 20.94 13.17 -28.10
C VAL A 98 19.99 12.00 -27.83
N ASP A 99 20.53 10.79 -27.68
CA ASP A 99 19.73 9.58 -27.39
C ASP A 99 19.08 9.62 -26.00
N GLU A 100 19.72 10.28 -25.04
CA GLU A 100 19.16 10.50 -23.71
C GLU A 100 18.02 11.51 -23.76
N LEU A 101 18.20 12.64 -24.46
CA LEU A 101 17.14 13.61 -24.69
C LEU A 101 15.92 12.95 -25.36
N VAL A 102 16.13 12.17 -26.41
CA VAL A 102 15.04 11.49 -27.15
C VAL A 102 14.28 10.53 -26.23
N ARG A 103 14.97 9.69 -25.47
CA ARG A 103 14.34 8.78 -24.50
C ARG A 103 13.56 9.52 -23.42
N ARG A 104 14.17 10.58 -22.86
CA ARG A 104 13.52 11.41 -21.83
C ARG A 104 12.24 12.07 -22.37
N VAL A 105 12.28 12.62 -23.57
CA VAL A 105 11.11 13.29 -24.17
C VAL A 105 10.02 12.28 -24.55
N GLN A 106 10.41 11.09 -25.01
CA GLN A 106 9.49 9.99 -25.33
C GLN A 106 8.71 9.50 -24.10
N GLN A 107 9.36 9.46 -22.93
CA GLN A 107 8.80 8.94 -21.68
C GLN A 107 8.22 10.03 -20.76
N ALA A 108 8.51 11.31 -21.04
CA ALA A 108 8.00 12.40 -20.23
C ALA A 108 6.46 12.40 -20.23
N PRO A 109 5.80 12.65 -19.08
CA PRO A 109 4.35 12.78 -19.03
C PRO A 109 3.86 13.90 -19.96
N TRP A 110 2.62 13.80 -20.41
CA TRP A 110 1.97 14.84 -21.22
C TRP A 110 0.85 15.50 -20.42
N ASP A 111 1.04 16.78 -20.09
CA ASP A 111 -0.02 17.60 -19.48
C ASP A 111 -0.89 18.17 -20.60
N SER A 112 -2.01 17.49 -20.89
CA SER A 112 -2.91 17.84 -21.99
C SER A 112 -3.52 19.25 -21.86
N ALA A 113 -3.58 19.82 -20.66
CA ALA A 113 -4.13 21.15 -20.43
C ALA A 113 -3.11 22.26 -20.72
N ARG A 114 -1.81 21.96 -20.67
CA ARG A 114 -0.73 22.96 -20.81
C ARG A 114 0.21 22.73 -21.98
N GLN A 115 0.38 21.50 -22.44
CA GLN A 115 1.36 21.12 -23.45
C GLN A 115 0.69 20.70 -24.78
N PRO A 116 1.28 21.06 -25.93
CA PRO A 116 0.76 20.59 -27.21
C PRO A 116 1.03 19.08 -27.36
N PRO A 117 0.15 18.35 -28.07
CA PRO A 117 0.38 16.95 -28.38
C PRO A 117 1.48 16.74 -29.44
N PHE A 118 1.92 17.79 -30.13
CA PHE A 118 3.03 17.77 -31.08
C PHE A 118 4.15 18.75 -30.69
N LYS A 119 5.41 18.30 -30.84
CA LYS A 119 6.61 19.14 -30.76
C LYS A 119 7.63 18.82 -31.85
N ALA A 120 8.25 19.86 -32.40
CA ALA A 120 9.45 19.78 -33.21
C ALA A 120 10.66 20.24 -32.38
N LEU A 121 11.67 19.40 -32.25
CA LEU A 121 12.91 19.70 -31.56
C LEU A 121 14.01 19.90 -32.61
N ILE A 122 14.65 21.08 -32.58
CA ILE A 122 15.85 21.35 -33.38
C ILE A 122 17.05 21.17 -32.45
N ILE A 123 17.78 20.08 -32.66
CA ILE A 123 18.89 19.65 -31.80
C ILE A 123 20.20 19.94 -32.52
N ASN A 124 21.00 20.84 -31.97
CA ASN A 124 22.34 21.16 -32.49
C ASN A 124 23.39 20.39 -31.68
N ALA A 125 23.96 19.36 -32.30
CA ALA A 125 24.97 18.48 -31.72
C ALA A 125 26.29 18.59 -32.47
N GLU A 126 27.22 19.37 -31.90
CA GLU A 126 28.58 19.65 -32.40
C GLU A 126 28.68 20.05 -33.88
N SER A 127 28.64 19.05 -34.78
CA SER A 127 28.78 19.15 -36.24
C SER A 127 27.56 18.62 -37.01
N SER A 128 26.42 18.40 -36.36
CA SER A 128 25.20 17.94 -37.00
C SER A 128 23.96 18.60 -36.38
N VAL A 129 22.98 18.93 -37.22
CA VAL A 129 21.67 19.38 -36.76
C VAL A 129 20.67 18.24 -36.98
N THR A 130 19.95 17.86 -35.93
CA THR A 130 18.91 16.83 -35.99
C THR A 130 17.56 17.47 -35.74
N LEU A 131 16.58 17.15 -36.59
CA LEU A 131 15.18 17.46 -36.34
C LEU A 131 14.51 16.23 -35.73
N ALA A 132 13.96 16.36 -34.53
CA ALA A 132 13.12 15.33 -33.92
C ALA A 132 11.65 15.78 -33.87
N LEU A 133 10.75 14.96 -34.39
CA LEU A 133 9.31 15.19 -34.25
C LEU A 133 8.78 14.27 -33.16
N VAL A 134 8.07 14.85 -32.18
CA VAL A 134 7.48 14.18 -31.04
C VAL A 134 5.96 14.29 -31.17
N LEU A 135 5.31 13.15 -31.32
CA LEU A 135 3.85 13.06 -31.49
C LEU A 135 3.25 12.24 -30.35
N HIS A 136 2.27 12.82 -29.68
CA HIS A 136 1.43 12.10 -28.73
C HIS A 136 0.42 11.21 -29.49
N PRO A 137 0.12 9.98 -29.03
CA PRO A 137 -0.83 9.07 -29.71
C PRO A 137 -2.24 9.61 -29.92
N VAL A 138 -2.63 10.65 -29.18
CA VAL A 138 -3.88 11.41 -29.40
C VAL A 138 -3.98 11.96 -30.83
N LEU A 139 -2.84 12.19 -31.51
CA LEU A 139 -2.77 12.69 -32.89
C LEU A 139 -2.79 11.59 -33.95
N ALA A 140 -3.04 10.32 -33.61
CA ALA A 140 -2.95 9.22 -34.57
C ALA A 140 -3.85 9.41 -35.81
N GLU A 141 -4.99 10.10 -35.66
CA GLU A 141 -5.91 10.43 -36.75
C GLU A 141 -5.43 11.62 -37.62
N GLN A 142 -4.52 12.46 -37.11
CA GLN A 142 -4.01 13.65 -37.81
C GLN A 142 -2.84 13.35 -38.75
N GLY A 143 -2.26 12.15 -38.64
CA GLY A 143 -1.23 11.65 -39.54
C GLY A 143 -0.03 11.07 -38.82
N SER A 144 0.75 10.26 -39.55
CA SER A 144 1.98 9.69 -39.01
C SER A 144 3.13 10.71 -39.04
N PRO A 145 4.21 10.51 -38.25
CA PRO A 145 5.35 11.41 -38.28
C PRO A 145 6.00 11.52 -39.67
N GLN A 146 5.91 10.47 -40.52
CA GLN A 146 6.40 10.52 -41.90
C GLN A 146 5.58 11.47 -42.77
N THR A 147 4.25 11.50 -42.59
CA THR A 147 3.37 12.42 -43.32
C THR A 147 3.62 13.88 -42.90
N LEU A 148 3.80 14.13 -41.59
CA LEU A 148 4.16 15.45 -41.09
C LEU A 148 5.55 15.89 -41.59
N MET A 149 6.51 14.98 -41.62
CA MET A 149 7.84 15.25 -42.20
C MET A 149 7.77 15.58 -43.69
N ALA A 150 6.95 14.85 -44.46
CA ALA A 150 6.75 15.14 -45.88
C ALA A 150 6.12 16.52 -46.11
N ALA A 151 5.11 16.89 -45.32
CA ALA A 151 4.48 18.22 -45.37
C ALA A 151 5.48 19.33 -44.99
N LEU A 152 6.25 19.13 -43.92
CA LEU A 152 7.30 20.05 -43.48
C LEU A 152 8.39 20.23 -44.54
N LYS A 153 8.82 19.14 -45.19
CA LYS A 153 9.76 19.20 -46.32
C LYS A 153 9.17 19.99 -47.50
N GLN A 154 7.91 19.76 -47.84
CA GLN A 154 7.25 20.49 -48.93
C GLN A 154 7.14 22.00 -48.64
N HIS A 155 6.88 22.38 -47.39
CA HIS A 155 6.91 23.78 -46.94
C HIS A 155 8.30 24.38 -47.07
N TYR A 156 9.31 23.65 -46.59
CA TYR A 156 10.70 24.05 -46.68
C TYR A 156 11.14 24.25 -48.14
N ASP A 157 10.87 23.29 -49.02
CA ASP A 157 11.21 23.35 -50.44
C ASP A 157 10.52 24.54 -51.14
N ARG A 158 9.24 24.82 -50.81
CA ARG A 158 8.50 25.97 -51.35
C ARG A 158 9.09 27.31 -50.93
N LEU A 159 9.49 27.42 -49.67
CA LEU A 159 10.13 28.61 -49.12
C LEU A 159 11.54 28.80 -49.73
N ALA A 160 12.31 27.71 -49.87
CA ALA A 160 13.65 27.72 -50.45
C ALA A 160 13.66 28.04 -51.96
N THR A 161 12.62 27.63 -52.70
CA THR A 161 12.49 27.87 -54.15
C THR A 161 11.85 29.23 -54.51
N GLY A 162 11.51 30.06 -53.52
CA GLY A 162 11.12 31.45 -53.74
C GLY A 162 9.68 31.68 -54.25
N GLN A 163 8.77 30.71 -54.11
CA GLN A 163 7.36 30.90 -54.49
C GLN A 163 6.47 31.52 -53.39
N ALA A 164 7.00 31.85 -52.21
CA ALA A 164 6.32 32.66 -51.22
C ALA A 164 6.92 34.08 -51.21
N GLY A 165 6.20 35.01 -51.83
CA GLY A 165 6.54 36.41 -51.79
C GLY A 165 6.51 36.99 -50.36
N GLN A 166 7.57 37.74 -50.08
CA GLN A 166 7.66 38.89 -49.16
C GLN A 166 8.06 38.66 -47.68
N THR A 167 9.36 38.83 -47.50
CA THR A 167 10.10 39.53 -46.42
C THR A 167 10.58 38.68 -45.23
N PRO A 168 11.90 38.43 -45.11
CA PRO A 168 12.48 37.83 -43.91
C PRO A 168 12.45 38.84 -42.75
N LEU A 169 11.81 38.48 -41.64
CA LEU A 169 11.88 39.25 -40.41
C LEU A 169 13.28 39.05 -39.80
N ARG A 170 14.14 40.06 -39.89
CA ARG A 170 15.42 40.11 -39.16
C ARG A 170 15.15 40.16 -37.66
N LEU A 171 15.42 39.07 -36.94
CA LEU A 171 15.67 39.13 -35.51
C LEU A 171 17.12 39.57 -35.29
N SER A 172 17.27 40.78 -34.78
CA SER A 172 18.56 41.34 -34.39
C SER A 172 18.92 40.80 -33.00
N SER A 173 20.07 40.15 -32.86
CA SER A 173 20.83 40.12 -31.60
C SER A 173 21.92 41.20 -31.70
N PRO A 174 22.53 41.75 -30.60
CA PRO A 174 22.64 41.17 -29.26
C PRO A 174 22.51 42.17 -28.07
N ALA A 175 22.61 41.62 -26.84
CA ALA A 175 23.19 42.21 -25.61
C ALA A 175 22.29 42.35 -24.36
N CYS A 176 22.56 41.45 -23.41
CA CYS A 176 22.87 41.64 -21.99
C CYS A 176 22.05 42.57 -21.06
N ILE A 177 21.53 41.91 -20.02
CA ILE A 177 21.54 42.24 -18.56
C ILE A 177 20.74 43.47 -18.12
N ALA A 178 19.64 43.22 -17.39
CA ALA A 178 19.51 43.59 -15.97
C ALA A 178 18.16 43.09 -15.41
N THR A 179 18.22 42.56 -14.19
CA THR A 179 17.09 42.18 -13.33
C THR A 179 16.11 43.33 -13.11
N PRO A 180 14.82 43.02 -12.87
CA PRO A 180 14.14 43.67 -11.75
C PRO A 180 13.41 42.69 -10.82
N ALA A 181 13.71 42.88 -9.53
CA ALA A 181 12.81 42.90 -8.38
C ALA A 181 11.61 41.92 -8.30
N SER A 182 11.71 41.04 -7.29
CA SER A 182 10.70 40.72 -6.29
C SER A 182 9.31 41.34 -6.49
N CYS A 183 8.35 40.48 -6.87
CA CYS A 183 7.02 40.48 -6.29
C CYS A 183 6.82 39.09 -5.67
N ALA A 184 6.71 39.02 -4.34
CA ALA A 184 6.31 37.81 -3.65
C ALA A 184 4.89 37.37 -4.07
N PRO A 185 4.60 36.07 -4.01
CA PRO A 185 3.35 35.62 -3.44
C PRO A 185 3.64 34.77 -2.20
N ALA A 186 3.30 35.32 -1.04
CA ALA A 186 2.90 34.50 0.09
C ALA A 186 1.63 33.72 -0.31
N HIS A 187 1.59 32.44 0.05
CA HIS A 187 0.59 31.40 -0.26
C HIS A 187 0.71 30.65 -1.60
N ASP A 188 1.55 29.60 -1.67
CA ASP A 188 1.16 28.37 -2.39
C ASP A 188 1.95 27.08 -2.04
N VAL A 189 2.67 27.01 -0.91
CA VAL A 189 3.35 25.77 -0.50
C VAL A 189 2.34 24.65 -0.15
N GLY A 190 1.18 25.02 0.41
CA GLY A 190 0.14 24.05 0.81
C GLY A 190 -0.58 23.35 -0.35
N LYS A 191 -0.68 23.94 -1.55
CA LYS A 191 -1.37 23.29 -2.69
C LYS A 191 -0.51 22.23 -3.37
N ASN A 192 0.81 22.36 -3.33
CA ASN A 192 1.70 21.32 -3.85
C ASN A 192 1.70 20.09 -2.92
N ILE A 193 1.78 20.32 -1.60
CA ILE A 193 1.70 19.26 -0.59
C ILE A 193 0.35 18.54 -0.64
N SER A 194 -0.78 19.28 -0.69
CA SER A 194 -2.11 18.67 -0.76
C SER A 194 -2.28 17.77 -1.99
N ARG A 195 -1.73 18.16 -3.14
CA ARG A 195 -1.77 17.33 -4.35
C ARG A 195 -0.94 16.05 -4.20
N ILE A 196 0.26 16.15 -3.62
CA ILE A 196 1.13 14.99 -3.38
C ILE A 196 0.47 14.02 -2.41
N ILE A 197 -0.08 14.52 -1.29
CA ILE A 197 -0.83 13.70 -0.32
C ILE A 197 -2.02 13.03 -1.01
N LEU A 198 -2.76 13.76 -1.84
CA LEU A 198 -3.91 13.22 -2.57
C LEU A 198 -3.50 12.11 -3.54
N GLU A 199 -2.42 12.28 -4.28
CA GLU A 199 -1.90 11.25 -5.19
C GLU A 199 -1.50 9.97 -4.42
N GLU A 200 -0.90 10.11 -3.24
CA GLU A 200 -0.61 8.96 -2.37
C GLU A 200 -1.87 8.31 -1.78
N PHE A 201 -2.91 9.07 -1.44
CA PHE A 201 -4.20 8.52 -1.01
C PHE A 201 -4.85 7.70 -2.13
N ARG A 202 -4.93 8.28 -3.34
CA ARG A 202 -5.53 7.62 -4.51
C ARG A 202 -4.83 6.31 -4.84
N ARG A 203 -3.49 6.28 -4.80
CA ARG A 203 -2.69 5.07 -5.01
C ARG A 203 -2.91 4.04 -3.92
N ALA A 204 -2.87 4.44 -2.66
CA ALA A 204 -3.01 3.54 -1.53
C ALA A 204 -4.40 2.89 -1.45
N LEU A 205 -5.43 3.62 -1.87
CA LEU A 205 -6.83 3.18 -1.80
C LEU A 205 -7.36 2.60 -3.12
N SER A 206 -6.56 2.61 -4.18
CA SER A 206 -7.02 2.32 -5.56
C SER A 206 -8.27 3.13 -5.94
N SER A 207 -8.37 4.37 -5.47
CA SER A 207 -9.52 5.26 -5.67
C SER A 207 -9.10 6.50 -6.47
N PRO A 208 -9.10 6.45 -7.83
CA PRO A 208 -8.58 7.54 -8.66
C PRO A 208 -9.41 8.82 -8.60
N ASP A 209 -10.71 8.68 -8.29
CA ASP A 209 -11.67 9.79 -8.28
C ASP A 209 -11.69 10.58 -6.96
N MET A 210 -10.99 10.10 -5.92
CA MET A 210 -10.94 10.74 -4.61
C MET A 210 -10.50 12.21 -4.73
N GLY A 211 -11.28 13.14 -4.19
CA GLY A 211 -11.01 14.57 -4.14
C GLY A 211 -10.10 14.98 -2.96
N PRO A 212 -9.58 16.23 -2.95
CA PRO A 212 -8.67 16.70 -1.90
C PRO A 212 -9.35 16.86 -0.53
N ASP A 213 -10.67 16.99 -0.49
CA ASP A 213 -11.48 17.12 0.73
C ASP A 213 -12.17 15.80 1.11
N ASP A 214 -11.95 14.73 0.35
CA ASP A 214 -12.49 13.42 0.68
C ASP A 214 -11.70 12.81 1.85
N ASP A 215 -12.43 12.16 2.75
CA ASP A 215 -11.85 11.52 3.93
C ASP A 215 -11.18 10.19 3.53
N PHE A 216 -9.91 10.05 3.92
CA PHE A 216 -9.12 8.86 3.68
C PHE A 216 -9.75 7.58 4.25
N PHE A 217 -10.28 7.66 5.47
CA PHE A 217 -10.86 6.51 6.15
C PHE A 217 -12.23 6.14 5.56
N ASP A 218 -13.02 7.13 5.13
CA ASP A 218 -14.29 6.86 4.43
C ASP A 218 -14.05 6.12 3.09
N ASN A 219 -12.90 6.34 2.45
CA ASN A 219 -12.50 5.69 1.20
C ASN A 219 -11.74 4.36 1.40
N GLY A 220 -11.73 3.79 2.62
CA GLY A 220 -11.06 2.49 2.91
C GLY A 220 -9.66 2.58 3.44
N GLY A 221 -9.24 3.78 3.81
CA GLY A 221 -8.03 4.00 4.56
C GLY A 221 -8.11 3.38 5.95
N HIS A 222 -6.97 2.90 6.42
CA HIS A 222 -6.78 2.44 7.78
C HIS A 222 -5.38 2.83 8.26
N SER A 223 -5.11 2.66 9.56
CA SER A 223 -3.85 3.06 10.21
C SER A 223 -2.60 2.52 9.51
N LEU A 224 -2.71 1.33 8.93
CA LEU A 224 -1.64 0.67 8.18
C LEU A 224 -1.27 1.47 6.91
N LEU A 225 -2.26 1.77 6.07
CA LEU A 225 -2.08 2.57 4.86
C LEU A 225 -1.66 4.01 5.19
N ALA A 226 -2.21 4.59 6.27
CA ALA A 226 -1.81 5.91 6.75
C ALA A 226 -0.31 5.94 7.11
N THR A 227 0.17 4.92 7.82
CA THR A 227 1.60 4.78 8.14
C THR A 227 2.44 4.68 6.87
N ARG A 228 1.98 3.91 5.86
CA ARG A 228 2.62 3.81 4.54
C ARG A 228 2.81 5.17 3.90
N ILE A 229 1.71 5.92 3.82
CA ILE A 229 1.65 7.22 3.17
C ILE A 229 2.55 8.21 3.91
N ILE A 230 2.47 8.28 5.24
CA ILE A 230 3.35 9.15 6.05
C ILE A 230 4.82 8.87 5.75
N GLY A 231 5.23 7.60 5.75
CA GLY A 231 6.61 7.26 5.47
C GLY A 231 7.04 7.60 4.04
N LYS A 232 6.19 7.34 3.05
CA LYS A 232 6.47 7.64 1.65
C LYS A 232 6.54 9.15 1.37
N LEU A 233 5.63 9.91 1.97
CA LEU A 233 5.65 11.37 1.97
C LEU A 233 6.99 11.89 2.51
N LEU A 234 7.49 11.30 3.61
CA LEU A 234 8.77 11.67 4.18
C LEU A 234 9.95 11.26 3.28
N SER A 235 9.98 10.02 2.80
CA SER A 235 11.14 9.48 2.07
C SER A 235 11.27 9.97 0.62
N GLU A 236 10.16 10.12 -0.10
CA GLU A 236 10.16 10.50 -1.52
C GLU A 236 9.96 12.00 -1.74
N HIS A 237 9.29 12.67 -0.80
CA HIS A 237 8.87 14.05 -0.96
C HIS A 237 9.40 15.00 0.13
N GLY A 238 10.06 14.49 1.17
CA GLY A 238 10.52 15.29 2.31
C GLY A 238 9.37 15.92 3.12
N ILE A 239 8.16 15.37 3.02
CA ILE A 239 6.95 15.86 3.67
C ILE A 239 6.75 15.07 4.97
N GLU A 240 6.98 15.70 6.10
CA GLU A 240 6.74 15.13 7.42
C GLU A 240 5.28 15.36 7.84
N CYS A 241 4.54 14.27 8.03
CA CYS A 241 3.19 14.28 8.59
C CYS A 241 3.21 13.51 9.91
N ARG A 242 2.72 14.11 11.00
CA ARG A 242 2.58 13.35 12.26
C ARG A 242 1.42 12.38 12.13
N PHE A 243 1.57 11.20 12.73
CA PHE A 243 0.52 10.19 12.73
C PHE A 243 -0.80 10.71 13.31
N ASN A 244 -0.74 11.43 14.44
CA ASN A 244 -1.94 12.02 15.05
C ASN A 244 -2.59 13.08 14.15
N ASP A 245 -1.78 13.86 13.41
CA ASP A 245 -2.29 14.86 12.47
C ASP A 245 -3.05 14.22 11.30
N PHE A 246 -2.62 13.03 10.87
CA PHE A 246 -3.29 12.24 9.84
C PHE A 246 -4.70 11.85 10.25
N PHE A 247 -4.90 11.41 11.49
CA PHE A 247 -6.22 11.02 12.01
C PHE A 247 -7.11 12.22 12.32
N GLU A 248 -6.56 13.29 12.88
CA GLU A 248 -7.32 14.52 13.17
C GLU A 248 -7.66 15.33 11.92
N SER A 249 -6.98 15.07 10.79
CA SER A 249 -7.14 15.83 9.56
C SER A 249 -7.03 14.88 8.35
N PRO A 250 -7.99 13.95 8.21
CA PRO A 250 -7.91 12.80 7.31
C PRO A 250 -8.14 13.11 5.83
N THR A 251 -8.21 14.38 5.45
CA THR A 251 -8.31 14.80 4.05
C THR A 251 -6.97 15.33 3.56
N ALA A 252 -6.65 15.14 2.29
CA ALA A 252 -5.38 15.60 1.73
C ALA A 252 -5.19 17.11 1.91
N ALA A 253 -6.27 17.90 1.78
CA ALA A 253 -6.25 19.34 2.02
C ALA A 253 -6.03 19.72 3.48
N ALA A 254 -6.58 18.95 4.43
CA ALA A 254 -6.43 19.20 5.85
C ALA A 254 -5.06 18.78 6.38
N LEU A 255 -4.58 17.60 5.99
CA LEU A 255 -3.26 17.10 6.36
C LEU A 255 -2.14 18.00 5.84
N ALA A 256 -2.27 18.52 4.61
CA ALA A 256 -1.31 19.44 4.02
C ALA A 256 -1.11 20.74 4.83
N ARG A 257 -2.11 21.15 5.62
CA ARG A 257 -1.99 22.34 6.50
C ARG A 257 -1.16 22.06 7.76
N LYS A 258 -1.02 20.80 8.14
CA LYS A 258 -0.27 20.34 9.32
C LYS A 258 1.10 19.75 8.96
N ALA A 259 1.33 19.42 7.70
CA ALA A 259 2.59 18.87 7.22
C ALA A 259 3.75 19.88 7.33
N VAL A 260 4.95 19.37 7.62
CA VAL A 260 6.20 20.13 7.70
C VAL A 260 7.15 19.65 6.61
N ILE A 261 7.82 20.56 5.91
CA ILE A 261 8.87 20.18 4.95
C ILE A 261 10.17 19.94 5.72
N SER A 262 10.66 18.71 5.70
CA SER A 262 11.94 18.33 6.29
C SER A 262 13.06 18.41 5.25
N GLU A 263 14.15 19.09 5.59
CA GLU A 263 15.37 19.13 4.76
C GLU A 263 16.24 17.86 4.93
N GLN A 264 15.83 16.92 5.78
CA GLN A 264 16.53 15.65 6.02
C GLN A 264 15.82 14.49 5.30
N ALA A 265 15.76 14.53 3.98
CA ALA A 265 15.44 13.34 3.17
C ALA A 265 16.75 12.64 2.79
N SER A 266 17.27 11.79 3.68
CA SER A 266 18.34 10.87 3.31
C SER A 266 17.75 9.69 2.57
N LEU A 267 17.97 9.64 1.26
CA LEU A 267 17.73 8.45 0.43
C LEU A 267 18.46 7.25 1.05
N PRO A 268 17.80 6.09 1.23
CA PRO A 268 18.52 4.89 1.62
C PRO A 268 19.56 4.55 0.54
N GLU A 269 20.82 4.41 0.94
CA GLU A 269 21.86 3.86 0.07
C GLU A 269 21.45 2.46 -0.36
N ALA A 270 21.55 2.17 -1.66
CA ALA A 270 21.30 0.85 -2.20
C ALA A 270 22.21 -0.17 -1.50
N VAL A 271 21.62 -1.06 -0.70
CA VAL A 271 22.39 -2.10 -0.01
C VAL A 271 22.92 -3.07 -1.06
N SER A 272 24.23 -3.19 -1.12
CA SER A 272 24.93 -4.04 -2.08
C SER A 272 24.49 -5.51 -1.95
N GLU A 273 24.28 -6.19 -3.09
CA GLU A 273 24.02 -7.63 -3.22
C GLU A 273 25.10 -8.55 -2.57
N ASN A 274 26.16 -7.96 -1.99
CA ASN A 274 27.31 -8.66 -1.44
C ASN A 274 27.26 -8.99 0.05
N ASN A 275 26.19 -8.69 0.80
CA ASN A 275 26.16 -9.06 2.22
C ASN A 275 25.68 -10.52 2.46
N ARG A 276 26.48 -11.48 1.99
CA ARG A 276 26.23 -12.94 2.11
C ARG A 276 26.41 -13.51 3.51
N ALA A 277 26.87 -12.72 4.48
CA ALA A 277 27.03 -13.19 5.85
C ALA A 277 25.66 -13.50 6.48
N PRO A 278 25.53 -14.47 7.38
CA PRO A 278 24.28 -14.65 8.12
C PRO A 278 23.90 -13.37 8.89
N ALA A 279 22.64 -12.96 8.79
CA ALA A 279 22.11 -11.81 9.53
C ALA A 279 21.65 -12.24 10.93
N PRO A 280 21.70 -11.36 11.95
CA PRO A 280 21.02 -11.63 13.22
C PRO A 280 19.50 -11.69 13.02
N LEU A 281 18.77 -12.15 14.04
CA LEU A 281 17.32 -11.94 14.10
C LEU A 281 17.00 -10.47 14.44
N ALA A 282 15.92 -9.95 13.87
CA ALA A 282 15.30 -8.72 14.37
C ALA A 282 14.75 -8.95 15.79
N LEU A 283 14.52 -7.88 16.57
CA LEU A 283 14.01 -7.95 17.94
C LEU A 283 12.69 -8.74 18.03
N ALA A 284 11.73 -8.43 17.15
CA ALA A 284 10.45 -9.15 17.07
C ALA A 284 10.65 -10.63 16.71
N GLN A 285 11.47 -10.92 15.70
CA GLN A 285 11.81 -12.29 15.32
C GLN A 285 12.50 -13.06 16.46
N ALA A 286 13.36 -12.43 17.25
CA ALA A 286 14.02 -13.06 18.38
C ALA A 286 13.01 -13.46 19.47
N SER A 287 12.05 -12.59 19.77
CA SER A 287 10.96 -12.92 20.70
C SER A 287 10.05 -14.03 20.16
N LEU A 288 9.70 -13.99 18.86
CA LEU A 288 8.93 -15.06 18.20
C LEU A 288 9.70 -16.38 18.21
N TRP A 289 11.00 -16.38 17.97
CA TRP A 289 11.85 -17.57 17.99
C TRP A 289 11.89 -18.23 19.37
N ARG A 290 12.04 -17.44 20.44
CA ARG A 290 11.98 -17.97 21.82
C ARG A 290 10.62 -18.60 22.12
N ALA A 291 9.54 -17.97 21.68
CA ALA A 291 8.20 -18.54 21.83
C ALA A 291 8.07 -19.84 21.02
N TYR A 292 8.58 -19.88 19.79
CA TYR A 292 8.58 -21.06 18.93
C TYR A 292 9.36 -22.23 19.54
N GLU A 293 10.55 -21.97 20.10
CA GLU A 293 11.34 -22.95 20.84
C GLU A 293 10.62 -23.44 22.10
N ALA A 294 10.03 -22.53 22.89
CA ALA A 294 9.27 -22.88 24.09
C ALA A 294 8.05 -23.78 23.79
N HIS A 295 7.49 -23.67 22.58
CA HIS A 295 6.40 -24.52 22.08
C HIS A 295 6.90 -25.74 21.30
N GLY A 296 8.17 -26.13 21.48
CA GLY A 296 8.74 -27.35 20.92
C GLY A 296 8.77 -27.38 19.39
N PHE A 297 8.91 -26.21 18.76
CA PHE A 297 8.92 -26.05 17.31
C PHE A 297 7.65 -26.58 16.61
N GLY A 298 6.48 -26.41 17.25
CA GLY A 298 5.17 -26.85 16.77
C GLY A 298 4.56 -26.02 15.64
N THR A 299 3.28 -26.25 15.34
CA THR A 299 2.55 -25.58 14.24
C THR A 299 1.92 -24.23 14.61
N ILE A 300 2.01 -23.82 15.88
CA ILE A 300 1.29 -22.66 16.42
C ILE A 300 1.70 -21.32 15.77
N PHE A 301 2.86 -21.27 15.10
CA PHE A 301 3.35 -20.11 14.35
C PHE A 301 3.33 -20.32 12.83
N ASN A 302 2.61 -21.34 12.36
CA ASN A 302 2.24 -21.42 10.96
C ASN A 302 1.10 -20.44 10.68
N LEU A 303 1.13 -19.87 9.47
CA LEU A 303 0.05 -19.08 8.89
C LEU A 303 -0.56 -19.90 7.73
N PRO A 304 -1.63 -20.68 7.98
CA PRO A 304 -2.31 -21.45 6.96
C PRO A 304 -3.33 -20.58 6.22
N PHE A 305 -2.95 -20.03 5.07
CA PHE A 305 -3.91 -19.40 4.16
C PHE A 305 -4.47 -20.42 3.19
N ALA A 306 -5.75 -20.29 2.87
CA ALA A 306 -6.40 -21.13 1.88
C ALA A 306 -7.27 -20.30 0.93
N LEU A 307 -7.20 -20.61 -0.36
CA LEU A 307 -8.00 -19.96 -1.40
C LEU A 307 -8.83 -20.99 -2.16
N ASP A 308 -10.09 -20.69 -2.43
CA ASP A 308 -10.95 -21.41 -3.37
C ASP A 308 -10.94 -20.65 -4.70
N PHE A 309 -10.47 -21.29 -5.77
CA PHE A 309 -10.52 -20.71 -7.11
C PHE A 309 -11.86 -21.03 -7.77
N ILE A 310 -12.54 -19.98 -8.22
CA ILE A 310 -13.84 -20.12 -8.89
C ILE A 310 -13.63 -20.52 -10.35
N ASP A 311 -12.55 -20.02 -10.94
CA ASP A 311 -12.13 -20.29 -12.32
C ASP A 311 -10.94 -21.27 -12.33
N GLU A 312 -10.71 -21.99 -13.43
CA GLU A 312 -9.61 -22.96 -13.52
C GLU A 312 -8.25 -22.24 -13.58
N VAL A 313 -7.29 -22.75 -12.80
CA VAL A 313 -5.94 -22.20 -12.67
C VAL A 313 -4.94 -23.09 -13.40
N ASP A 314 -4.14 -22.46 -14.26
CA ASP A 314 -2.90 -23.08 -14.75
C ASP A 314 -1.88 -23.10 -13.60
N GLU A 315 -1.74 -24.26 -12.96
CA GLU A 315 -0.87 -24.46 -11.81
C GLU A 315 0.61 -24.25 -12.16
N SER A 316 1.03 -24.51 -13.41
CA SER A 316 2.40 -24.28 -13.84
C SER A 316 2.69 -22.78 -13.97
N LEU A 317 1.75 -22.05 -14.56
CA LEU A 317 1.83 -20.59 -14.65
C LEU A 317 1.86 -19.96 -13.25
N PHE A 318 0.99 -20.42 -12.34
CA PHE A 318 0.94 -19.97 -10.97
C PHE A 318 2.25 -20.26 -10.22
N ALA A 319 2.85 -21.43 -10.42
CA ALA A 319 4.17 -21.76 -9.87
C ALA A 319 5.25 -20.78 -10.37
N HIS A 320 5.29 -20.47 -11.67
CA HIS A 320 6.25 -19.49 -12.19
C HIS A 320 6.07 -18.10 -11.56
N ALA A 321 4.82 -17.63 -11.44
CA ALA A 321 4.53 -16.34 -10.82
C ALA A 321 4.98 -16.29 -9.35
N PHE A 322 4.74 -17.36 -8.58
CA PHE A 322 5.22 -17.43 -7.20
C PHE A 322 6.73 -17.58 -7.08
N ALA A 323 7.39 -18.25 -8.02
CA ALA A 323 8.85 -18.31 -8.06
C ALA A 323 9.44 -16.90 -8.17
N ASP A 324 8.84 -16.02 -8.97
CA ASP A 324 9.27 -14.62 -9.07
C ASP A 324 9.16 -13.87 -7.72
N ILE A 325 8.10 -14.15 -6.94
CA ILE A 325 7.92 -13.57 -5.59
C ILE A 325 8.99 -14.09 -4.61
N ILE A 326 9.30 -15.38 -4.64
CA ILE A 326 10.34 -15.99 -3.80
C ILE A 326 11.74 -15.48 -4.17
N GLU A 327 12.01 -15.26 -5.47
CA GLU A 327 13.26 -14.68 -5.94
C GLU A 327 13.41 -13.22 -5.47
N ARG A 328 12.35 -12.43 -5.66
CA ARG A 328 12.27 -11.02 -5.25
C ARG A 328 12.47 -10.82 -3.76
N HIS A 329 11.80 -11.61 -2.92
CA HIS A 329 11.81 -11.45 -1.46
C HIS A 329 12.70 -12.47 -0.77
N ALA A 330 13.90 -12.05 -0.39
CA ALA A 330 14.89 -12.92 0.25
C ALA A 330 14.38 -13.65 1.51
N SER A 331 13.47 -13.04 2.29
CA SER A 331 12.86 -13.63 3.49
C SER A 331 12.18 -14.98 3.21
N LEU A 332 11.52 -15.12 2.05
CA LEU A 332 10.82 -16.34 1.64
C LEU A 332 11.76 -17.50 1.32
N ARG A 333 13.05 -17.21 1.08
CA ARG A 333 14.10 -18.18 0.82
C ARG A 333 15.20 -18.14 1.90
N THR A 334 14.80 -17.90 3.15
CA THR A 334 15.70 -17.80 4.30
C THR A 334 15.66 -19.06 5.16
N LEU A 335 16.84 -19.53 5.54
CA LEU A 335 17.02 -20.60 6.52
C LEU A 335 17.50 -20.02 7.84
N PHE A 336 17.11 -20.64 8.94
CA PHE A 336 17.47 -20.23 10.30
C PHE A 336 18.46 -21.24 10.87
N MET A 337 19.63 -20.79 11.32
CA MET A 337 20.68 -21.69 11.83
C MET A 337 21.29 -21.17 13.11
N THR A 338 21.71 -22.09 13.96
CA THR A 338 22.48 -21.73 15.15
C THR A 338 23.96 -21.61 14.79
N GLN A 339 24.53 -20.44 15.05
CA GLN A 339 25.96 -20.15 14.92
C GLN A 339 26.44 -19.45 16.18
N ASP A 340 27.49 -19.96 16.81
CA ASP A 340 28.07 -19.41 18.05
C ASP A 340 27.06 -19.28 19.21
N GLY A 341 26.06 -20.18 19.26
CA GLY A 341 24.99 -20.16 20.27
C GLY A 341 23.83 -19.21 19.97
N GLU A 342 23.88 -18.47 18.86
CA GLU A 342 22.83 -17.54 18.42
C GLU A 342 22.17 -18.02 17.14
N VAL A 343 20.87 -17.75 17.00
CA VAL A 343 20.16 -18.02 15.75
C VAL A 343 20.40 -16.89 14.75
N ARG A 344 20.77 -17.27 13.54
CA ARG A 344 21.06 -16.37 12.41
C ARG A 344 20.27 -16.77 11.18
N GLN A 345 20.00 -15.77 10.35
CA GLN A 345 19.26 -15.87 9.10
C GLN A 345 20.25 -16.00 7.95
N ARG A 346 20.12 -17.07 7.14
CA ARG A 346 20.89 -17.24 5.91
C ARG A 346 19.95 -17.23 4.72
N ILE A 347 20.16 -16.25 3.86
CA ILE A 347 19.50 -16.16 2.56
C ILE A 347 20.04 -17.27 1.65
N LEU A 348 19.14 -18.09 1.10
CA LEU A 348 19.45 -19.01 0.02
C LEU A 348 19.55 -18.24 -1.30
N PRO A 349 20.64 -18.35 -2.09
CA PRO A 349 20.71 -17.74 -3.41
C PRO A 349 19.60 -18.25 -4.33
N ALA A 350 18.99 -17.38 -5.15
CA ALA A 350 17.91 -17.74 -6.08
C ALA A 350 18.28 -18.93 -7.00
N ALA A 351 19.52 -18.98 -7.49
CA ALA A 351 20.02 -20.08 -8.31
C ALA A 351 19.99 -21.47 -7.63
N GLN A 352 19.86 -21.52 -6.29
CA GLN A 352 19.76 -22.76 -5.51
C GLN A 352 18.31 -23.13 -5.17
N LEU A 353 17.32 -22.31 -5.53
CA LEU A 353 15.91 -22.52 -5.23
C LEU A 353 15.39 -23.87 -5.77
N ALA A 354 15.88 -24.29 -6.94
CA ALA A 354 15.52 -25.58 -7.56
C ALA A 354 15.91 -26.81 -6.71
N GLY A 355 16.83 -26.66 -5.75
CA GLY A 355 17.19 -27.72 -4.80
C GLY A 355 16.20 -27.90 -3.64
N TYR A 356 15.21 -27.02 -3.53
CA TYR A 356 14.23 -26.99 -2.45
C TYR A 356 12.83 -27.17 -3.01
N ARG A 357 12.03 -28.01 -2.36
CA ARG A 357 10.64 -28.21 -2.75
C ARG A 357 9.75 -27.26 -1.97
N TRP A 358 9.02 -26.42 -2.70
CA TRP A 358 8.10 -25.43 -2.14
C TRP A 358 6.74 -25.42 -2.85
N PHE A 359 6.61 -26.11 -4.00
CA PHE A 359 5.36 -26.23 -4.77
C PHE A 359 4.91 -27.69 -4.91
N TRP A 360 3.59 -27.91 -4.87
CA TRP A 360 2.92 -29.18 -5.11
C TRP A 360 1.65 -28.96 -5.94
N GLY A 361 1.52 -29.65 -7.07
CA GLY A 361 0.31 -29.57 -7.90
C GLY A 361 -0.87 -30.39 -7.34
N SER A 362 -2.07 -30.17 -7.89
CA SER A 362 -3.27 -30.90 -7.48
C SER A 362 -3.18 -32.41 -7.74
N ALA A 363 -2.52 -32.82 -8.81
CA ALA A 363 -2.28 -34.23 -9.13
C ALA A 363 -1.42 -34.94 -8.06
N GLU A 364 -0.52 -34.22 -7.38
CA GLU A 364 0.35 -34.74 -6.32
C GLU A 364 -0.31 -34.71 -4.94
N SER A 365 -1.47 -34.08 -4.83
CA SER A 365 -2.18 -33.81 -3.57
C SER A 365 -3.50 -34.58 -3.47
N GLN A 366 -3.66 -35.64 -4.26
CA GLN A 366 -4.86 -36.47 -4.23
C GLN A 366 -5.10 -37.06 -2.82
N GLY A 367 -6.30 -36.85 -2.29
CA GLY A 367 -6.70 -37.31 -0.97
C GLY A 367 -6.16 -36.47 0.20
N MET A 368 -5.37 -35.43 -0.06
CA MET A 368 -4.94 -34.49 0.96
C MET A 368 -6.04 -33.46 1.24
N THR A 369 -6.16 -33.03 2.49
CA THR A 369 -7.07 -31.98 2.94
C THR A 369 -6.30 -30.69 3.27
N LEU A 370 -7.01 -29.54 3.32
CA LEU A 370 -6.43 -28.28 3.78
C LEU A 370 -5.91 -28.37 5.22
N ALA A 371 -6.62 -29.10 6.10
CA ALA A 371 -6.21 -29.31 7.48
C ALA A 371 -4.90 -30.12 7.59
N GLU A 372 -4.76 -31.20 6.80
CA GLU A 372 -3.51 -31.96 6.75
C GLU A 372 -2.35 -31.14 6.17
N ALA A 373 -2.64 -30.26 5.19
CA ALA A 373 -1.63 -29.36 4.65
C ALA A 373 -1.16 -28.34 5.70
N ALA A 374 -2.10 -27.74 6.45
CA ALA A 374 -1.83 -26.78 7.52
C ALA A 374 -1.04 -27.37 8.70
N ALA A 375 -1.20 -28.68 8.96
CA ALA A 375 -0.53 -29.39 10.05
C ALA A 375 0.97 -29.68 9.82
N HIS A 376 1.54 -29.25 8.69
CA HIS A 376 2.97 -29.44 8.41
C HIS A 376 3.83 -28.70 9.45
N ARG A 377 4.79 -29.40 10.05
CA ARG A 377 5.77 -28.81 10.97
C ARG A 377 7.03 -28.44 10.20
N PHE A 378 7.34 -27.15 10.13
CA PHE A 378 8.54 -26.68 9.45
C PHE A 378 9.81 -27.05 10.23
N ASP A 379 10.84 -27.51 9.51
CA ASP A 379 12.23 -27.45 9.96
C ASP A 379 12.93 -26.28 9.27
N LEU A 380 12.84 -25.10 9.88
CA LEU A 380 13.41 -23.85 9.35
C LEU A 380 14.93 -23.87 9.14
N THR A 381 15.62 -24.90 9.64
CA THR A 381 17.05 -25.09 9.43
C THR A 381 17.36 -25.79 8.09
N ARG A 382 16.38 -26.46 7.49
CA ARG A 382 16.55 -27.36 6.33
C ARG A 382 15.57 -27.16 5.18
N GLU A 383 14.40 -26.60 5.43
CA GLU A 383 13.40 -26.34 4.40
C GLU A 383 13.02 -24.85 4.33
N LEU A 384 12.43 -24.46 3.20
CA LEU A 384 11.96 -23.09 3.04
C LEU A 384 10.76 -22.83 3.96
N PRO A 385 10.62 -21.60 4.50
CA PRO A 385 9.56 -21.23 5.43
C PRO A 385 8.19 -21.04 4.76
N LEU A 386 7.94 -21.70 3.63
CA LEU A 386 6.69 -21.64 2.89
C LEU A 386 6.42 -22.91 2.08
N ARG A 387 5.14 -23.23 1.89
CA ARG A 387 4.65 -24.33 1.07
C ARG A 387 3.40 -23.90 0.32
N ILE A 388 3.41 -24.12 -0.99
CA ILE A 388 2.34 -23.77 -1.91
C ILE A 388 1.80 -25.06 -2.51
N ARG A 389 0.56 -25.40 -2.21
CA ARG A 389 -0.03 -26.66 -2.62
C ARG A 389 -1.40 -26.45 -3.22
N PHE A 390 -1.58 -26.95 -4.44
CA PHE A 390 -2.92 -27.10 -5.00
C PHE A 390 -3.54 -28.41 -4.55
N LEU A 391 -4.83 -28.35 -4.23
CA LEU A 391 -5.72 -29.45 -3.90
C LEU A 391 -6.97 -29.34 -4.78
N ARG A 392 -7.82 -30.36 -4.73
CA ARG A 392 -9.16 -30.30 -5.31
C ARG A 392 -10.20 -30.54 -4.24
N ASP A 393 -11.18 -29.66 -4.19
CA ASP A 393 -12.36 -29.85 -3.36
C ASP A 393 -13.07 -31.15 -3.82
N PRO A 394 -13.26 -32.14 -2.93
CA PRO A 394 -13.90 -33.40 -3.31
C PRO A 394 -15.38 -33.24 -3.65
N ALA A 395 -16.06 -32.21 -3.14
CA ALA A 395 -17.47 -31.95 -3.39
C ALA A 395 -17.70 -31.18 -4.69
N THR A 396 -16.86 -30.17 -4.98
CA THR A 396 -17.06 -29.28 -6.14
C THR A 396 -16.11 -29.55 -7.31
N GLY A 397 -15.00 -30.25 -7.07
CA GLY A 397 -13.93 -30.48 -8.05
C GLY A 397 -13.03 -29.26 -8.32
N ARG A 398 -13.34 -28.11 -7.70
CA ARG A 398 -12.60 -26.85 -7.87
C ARG A 398 -11.21 -26.93 -7.28
N GLN A 399 -10.30 -26.14 -7.84
CA GLN A 399 -8.94 -26.02 -7.31
C GLN A 399 -8.94 -25.18 -6.05
N GLN A 400 -8.30 -25.71 -5.01
CA GLN A 400 -8.04 -25.01 -3.77
C GLN A 400 -6.54 -24.85 -3.59
N LEU A 401 -6.10 -23.70 -3.11
CA LEU A 401 -4.72 -23.44 -2.74
C LEU A 401 -4.56 -23.50 -1.23
N SER A 402 -3.57 -24.24 -0.75
CA SER A 402 -2.98 -24.07 0.57
C SER A 402 -1.68 -23.29 0.41
N LEU A 403 -1.66 -22.07 0.94
CA LEU A 403 -0.47 -21.23 1.10
C LEU A 403 -0.10 -21.26 2.58
N LEU A 404 0.78 -22.20 2.94
CA LEU A 404 1.27 -22.33 4.30
C LEU A 404 2.60 -21.60 4.44
N VAL A 405 2.68 -20.61 5.31
CA VAL A 405 3.92 -19.83 5.54
C VAL A 405 4.26 -19.81 7.02
N HIS A 406 5.53 -19.80 7.38
CA HIS A 406 5.95 -19.65 8.78
C HIS A 406 6.00 -18.17 9.17
N HIS A 407 5.46 -17.81 10.34
CA HIS A 407 5.33 -16.41 10.77
C HIS A 407 6.68 -15.68 10.93
N MET A 408 7.79 -16.41 11.05
CA MET A 408 9.16 -15.85 11.10
C MET A 408 9.57 -15.03 9.88
N VAL A 409 8.92 -15.21 8.72
CA VAL A 409 9.34 -14.55 7.45
C VAL A 409 8.25 -13.71 6.81
N VAL A 410 7.04 -13.75 7.36
CA VAL A 410 5.86 -13.09 6.81
C VAL A 410 4.99 -12.63 7.96
N ASP A 411 4.53 -11.39 7.86
CA ASP A 411 3.45 -10.80 8.63
C ASP A 411 2.24 -10.49 7.76
N GLU A 412 1.19 -9.96 8.37
CA GLU A 412 -0.04 -9.59 7.67
C GLU A 412 0.19 -8.56 6.56
N TRP A 413 1.05 -7.56 6.81
CA TRP A 413 1.43 -6.58 5.78
C TRP A 413 2.09 -7.28 4.59
N SER A 414 3.01 -8.19 4.87
CA SER A 414 3.74 -8.95 3.86
C SER A 414 2.81 -9.77 2.98
N ILE A 415 1.77 -10.38 3.54
CA ILE A 415 0.78 -11.14 2.74
C ILE A 415 0.06 -10.24 1.74
N ASN A 416 -0.44 -9.08 2.16
CA ASN A 416 -1.11 -8.17 1.26
C ASN A 416 -0.18 -7.66 0.15
N LEU A 417 1.06 -7.34 0.50
CA LEU A 417 2.10 -6.97 -0.47
C LEU A 417 2.37 -8.12 -1.46
N MET A 418 2.59 -9.33 -0.95
CA MET A 418 2.85 -10.53 -1.75
C MET A 418 1.71 -10.83 -2.72
N MET A 419 0.45 -10.70 -2.29
CA MET A 419 -0.71 -10.96 -3.15
C MET A 419 -0.85 -9.89 -4.25
N GLY A 420 -0.57 -8.62 -3.94
CA GLY A 420 -0.53 -7.56 -4.96
C GLY A 420 0.57 -7.79 -6.01
N GLU A 421 1.77 -8.16 -5.57
CA GLU A 421 2.86 -8.49 -6.49
C GLU A 421 2.62 -9.80 -7.25
N LEU A 422 1.94 -10.77 -6.63
CA LEU A 422 1.52 -11.99 -7.31
C LEU A 422 0.58 -11.70 -8.48
N ALA A 423 -0.35 -10.75 -8.32
CA ALA A 423 -1.21 -10.32 -9.42
C ALA A 423 -0.40 -9.77 -10.61
N GLN A 424 0.62 -8.96 -10.34
CA GLN A 424 1.55 -8.44 -11.36
C GLN A 424 2.39 -9.55 -12.01
N ALA A 425 2.97 -10.45 -11.21
CA ALA A 425 3.75 -11.58 -11.69
C ALA A 425 2.91 -12.52 -12.54
N TYR A 426 1.69 -12.83 -12.09
CA TYR A 426 0.76 -13.69 -12.78
C TYR A 426 0.38 -13.13 -14.15
N LEU A 427 0.04 -11.83 -14.23
CA LEU A 427 -0.27 -11.17 -15.50
C LEU A 427 0.90 -11.21 -16.48
N ALA A 428 2.10 -10.88 -16.02
CA ALA A 428 3.31 -10.89 -16.85
C ALA A 428 3.59 -12.30 -17.40
N ARG A 429 3.54 -13.31 -16.52
CA ARG A 429 3.78 -14.70 -16.91
C ARG A 429 2.69 -15.22 -17.84
N ALA A 430 1.44 -14.82 -17.65
CA ALA A 430 0.32 -15.15 -18.54
C ALA A 430 0.51 -14.55 -19.94
N ALA A 431 1.18 -13.40 -20.03
CA ALA A 431 1.61 -12.79 -21.29
C ALA A 431 2.92 -13.38 -21.86
N GLY A 432 3.49 -14.41 -21.23
CA GLY A 432 4.71 -15.09 -21.68
C GLY A 432 6.00 -14.33 -21.40
N ILE A 433 5.99 -13.34 -20.50
CA ILE A 433 7.17 -12.54 -20.13
C ILE A 433 7.46 -12.63 -18.63
N ALA A 434 8.69 -12.31 -18.22
CA ALA A 434 9.01 -12.14 -16.81
C ALA A 434 8.43 -10.83 -16.26
N PRO A 435 8.00 -10.78 -14.99
CA PRO A 435 7.58 -9.52 -14.38
C PRO A 435 8.72 -8.51 -14.35
N ARG A 436 8.35 -7.23 -14.45
CA ARG A 436 9.26 -6.10 -14.26
C ARG A 436 8.87 -5.39 -12.99
N TRP A 437 9.86 -5.16 -12.13
CA TRP A 437 9.67 -4.45 -10.88
C TRP A 437 10.26 -3.05 -10.98
N ASP A 438 9.55 -2.05 -10.47
CA ASP A 438 9.98 -0.65 -10.55
C ASP A 438 11.24 -0.38 -9.70
N ALA A 439 11.37 -1.11 -8.59
CA ALA A 439 12.52 -1.06 -7.71
C ALA A 439 12.85 -2.45 -7.11
N PRO A 440 14.10 -2.68 -6.67
CA PRO A 440 14.45 -3.82 -5.83
C PRO A 440 13.63 -3.83 -4.54
N ALA A 441 13.17 -5.00 -4.12
CA ALA A 441 12.53 -5.12 -2.80
C ALA A 441 13.58 -4.96 -1.69
N PRO A 442 13.37 -4.08 -0.70
CA PRO A 442 14.25 -3.98 0.45
C PRO A 442 14.32 -5.32 1.19
N ALA A 443 15.52 -5.75 1.58
CA ALA A 443 15.67 -7.01 2.28
C ALA A 443 15.43 -6.84 3.79
N PHE A 444 14.54 -7.65 4.35
CA PHE A 444 14.30 -7.72 5.80
C PHE A 444 15.60 -7.93 6.62
N HIS A 445 16.58 -8.61 6.04
CA HIS A 445 17.87 -8.89 6.65
C HIS A 445 18.66 -7.62 6.95
N ASP A 446 18.51 -6.58 6.12
CA ASP A 446 19.18 -5.30 6.32
C ASP A 446 18.50 -4.53 7.45
N PHE A 447 17.17 -4.60 7.54
CA PHE A 447 16.42 -4.13 8.72
C PHE A 447 16.91 -4.82 9.99
N ALA A 448 17.01 -6.15 9.99
CA ALA A 448 17.49 -6.92 11.14
C ALA A 448 18.92 -6.54 11.56
N ARG A 449 19.83 -6.29 10.61
CA ARG A 449 21.18 -5.82 10.91
C ARG A 449 21.20 -4.42 11.50
N ARG A 450 20.42 -3.51 10.91
CA ARG A 450 20.31 -2.13 11.39
C ARG A 450 19.77 -2.11 12.83
N GLN A 451 18.65 -2.80 13.06
CA GLN A 451 18.04 -2.88 14.39
C GLN A 451 18.97 -3.55 15.42
N ALA A 452 19.71 -4.60 15.03
CA ALA A 452 20.69 -5.22 15.92
C ALA A 452 21.86 -4.28 16.27
N ALA A 453 22.27 -3.41 15.34
CA ALA A 453 23.31 -2.41 15.58
C ALA A 453 22.81 -1.27 16.49
N ASP A 454 21.56 -0.84 16.30
CA ASP A 454 20.93 0.22 17.10
C ASP A 454 20.57 -0.24 18.51
N GLY A 455 20.22 -1.53 18.68
CA GLY A 455 19.80 -2.11 19.95
C GLY A 455 18.37 -1.71 20.35
N ILE A 456 18.02 -1.96 21.61
CA ILE A 456 16.71 -1.57 22.15
C ILE A 456 16.71 -0.07 22.44
N ASN A 457 15.67 0.63 21.99
CA ASN A 457 15.47 2.03 22.34
C ASN A 457 14.99 2.18 23.79
N GLU A 458 15.89 2.62 24.68
CA GLU A 458 15.61 2.80 26.11
C GLU A 458 14.51 3.84 26.41
N THR A 459 14.33 4.84 25.53
CA THR A 459 13.25 5.83 25.69
C THR A 459 11.89 5.15 25.44
N HIS A 460 11.83 4.28 24.43
CA HIS A 460 10.61 3.56 24.08
C HIS A 460 10.28 2.49 25.14
N LEU A 461 11.29 1.78 25.65
CA LEU A 461 11.11 0.86 26.77
C LEU A 461 10.62 1.59 28.04
N SER A 462 11.17 2.78 28.32
CA SER A 462 10.74 3.62 29.44
C SER A 462 9.28 4.10 29.32
N TYR A 463 8.81 4.37 28.09
CA TYR A 463 7.41 4.71 27.83
C TYR A 463 6.49 3.55 28.26
N TRP A 464 6.78 2.33 27.77
CA TRP A 464 5.95 1.16 28.06
C TRP A 464 5.97 0.75 29.52
N THR A 465 7.15 0.70 30.14
CA THR A 465 7.28 0.33 31.55
C THR A 465 6.57 1.34 32.47
N ARG A 466 6.52 2.62 32.09
CA ARG A 466 5.72 3.64 32.80
C ARG A 466 4.21 3.45 32.59
N LEU A 467 3.78 3.26 31.35
CA LEU A 467 2.37 3.05 31.00
C LEU A 467 1.79 1.84 31.75
N LEU A 468 2.55 0.75 31.78
CA LEU A 468 2.15 -0.54 32.34
C LEU A 468 2.61 -0.74 33.79
N HIS A 469 3.16 0.29 34.44
CA HIS A 469 3.59 0.19 35.82
C HIS A 469 2.42 -0.18 36.75
N GLY A 470 2.63 -1.22 37.56
CA GLY A 470 1.62 -1.74 38.49
C GLY A 470 0.48 -2.53 37.84
N ALA A 471 0.56 -2.80 36.54
CA ALA A 471 -0.39 -3.66 35.84
C ALA A 471 -0.37 -5.08 36.44
N VAL A 472 -1.55 -5.66 36.66
CA VAL A 472 -1.69 -7.01 37.20
C VAL A 472 -1.84 -7.99 36.04
N PRO A 473 -0.98 -9.01 35.89
CA PRO A 473 -1.10 -9.99 34.82
C PRO A 473 -2.47 -10.66 34.80
N ALA A 474 -2.97 -10.93 33.60
CA ALA A 474 -4.31 -11.49 33.41
C ALA A 474 -4.49 -12.91 33.98
N SER A 475 -3.39 -13.64 34.21
CA SER A 475 -3.39 -14.91 34.98
C SER A 475 -3.91 -14.74 36.41
N ARG A 476 -3.73 -13.55 37.01
CA ARG A 476 -4.17 -13.20 38.37
C ARG A 476 -5.50 -12.44 38.37
N ARG A 477 -5.82 -11.73 37.30
CA ARG A 477 -7.06 -10.96 37.13
C ARG A 477 -7.62 -11.18 35.71
N PRO A 478 -8.31 -12.31 35.46
CA PRO A 478 -8.86 -12.58 34.15
C PRO A 478 -10.04 -11.62 33.83
N PRO A 479 -10.28 -11.31 32.55
CA PRO A 479 -11.32 -10.37 32.12
C PRO A 479 -12.75 -10.90 32.36
N LEU A 480 -12.91 -12.23 32.37
CA LEU A 480 -14.15 -12.96 32.62
C LEU A 480 -13.87 -14.09 33.61
N PRO A 481 -14.89 -14.62 34.31
CA PRO A 481 -14.74 -15.83 35.10
C PRO A 481 -14.17 -16.99 34.26
N VAL A 482 -13.05 -17.55 34.71
CA VAL A 482 -12.38 -18.68 34.03
C VAL A 482 -12.76 -20.01 34.66
N MET A 483 -12.88 -21.04 33.84
CA MET A 483 -13.01 -22.41 34.30
C MET A 483 -11.63 -22.97 34.71
N PRO A 484 -11.55 -23.83 35.75
CA PRO A 484 -10.28 -24.47 36.12
C PRO A 484 -9.79 -25.39 35.00
N LEU A 485 -8.60 -25.13 34.48
CA LEU A 485 -7.96 -26.00 33.49
C LEU A 485 -7.25 -27.18 34.18
N GLN A 486 -7.34 -28.36 33.56
CA GLN A 486 -6.51 -29.51 33.91
C GLN A 486 -5.32 -29.58 32.94
N GLY A 487 -4.15 -29.12 33.40
CA GLY A 487 -2.94 -29.03 32.58
C GLY A 487 -2.92 -27.85 31.60
N GLU A 488 -1.82 -27.71 30.88
CA GLU A 488 -1.67 -26.69 29.83
C GLU A 488 -2.13 -27.27 28.49
N THR A 489 -3.22 -26.72 27.95
CA THR A 489 -3.73 -27.02 26.60
C THR A 489 -3.91 -25.74 25.80
N TRP A 490 -3.51 -25.75 24.54
CA TRP A 490 -3.72 -24.65 23.60
C TRP A 490 -4.95 -24.84 22.72
N ALA A 491 -5.68 -25.95 22.92
CA ALA A 491 -6.91 -26.23 22.20
C ALA A 491 -7.88 -25.04 22.30
N ALA A 492 -8.45 -24.68 21.16
CA ALA A 492 -9.30 -23.54 21.00
C ALA A 492 -10.64 -23.93 20.37
N ARG A 493 -11.60 -23.04 20.59
CA ARG A 493 -12.84 -22.99 19.83
C ARG A 493 -12.99 -21.59 19.29
N TRP A 494 -13.78 -21.45 18.23
CA TRP A 494 -14.07 -20.14 17.67
C TRP A 494 -15.55 -19.94 17.43
N HIS A 495 -15.94 -18.68 17.37
CA HIS A 495 -17.29 -18.23 17.04
C HIS A 495 -17.19 -17.03 16.12
N GLU A 496 -18.03 -17.01 15.08
CA GLU A 496 -18.18 -15.84 14.23
C GLU A 496 -19.43 -15.06 14.62
N TRP A 497 -19.26 -13.75 14.72
CA TRP A 497 -20.32 -12.79 14.90
C TRP A 497 -20.31 -11.79 13.74
N GLN A 498 -21.51 -11.37 13.31
CA GLN A 498 -21.67 -10.35 12.28
C GLN A 498 -22.72 -9.33 12.76
N PRO A 499 -22.47 -8.02 12.60
CA PRO A 499 -23.48 -7.00 12.89
C PRO A 499 -24.63 -7.07 11.87
N ALA A 500 -25.77 -6.49 12.24
CA ALA A 500 -26.90 -6.36 11.32
C ALA A 500 -26.53 -5.56 10.05
N GLU A 501 -27.19 -5.86 8.94
CA GLU A 501 -26.99 -5.18 7.66
C GLU A 501 -27.13 -3.66 7.79
N GLY A 502 -26.25 -2.90 7.13
CA GLY A 502 -26.21 -1.43 7.21
C GLY A 502 -25.57 -0.85 8.47
N THR A 503 -25.23 -1.67 9.47
CA THR A 503 -24.58 -1.20 10.71
C THR A 503 -23.18 -0.65 10.44
N LEU A 504 -22.41 -1.25 9.53
CA LEU A 504 -21.03 -0.84 9.24
C LEU A 504 -20.92 0.64 8.86
N ALA A 505 -21.78 1.13 7.96
CA ALA A 505 -21.79 2.54 7.56
C ALA A 505 -22.05 3.48 8.75
N ARG A 506 -22.94 3.09 9.67
CA ARG A 506 -23.22 3.83 10.90
C ARG A 506 -22.06 3.79 11.89
N LEU A 507 -21.34 2.68 11.99
CA LEU A 507 -20.13 2.59 12.81
C LEU A 507 -19.04 3.51 12.29
N TYR A 508 -18.87 3.61 10.96
CA TYR A 508 -17.98 4.59 10.35
C TYR A 508 -18.38 6.03 10.66
N GLU A 509 -19.66 6.38 10.50
CA GLU A 509 -20.19 7.71 10.88
C GLU A 509 -19.91 8.04 12.35
N LEU A 510 -20.11 7.06 13.23
CA LEU A 510 -19.90 7.21 14.67
C LEU A 510 -18.42 7.37 15.02
N ALA A 511 -17.54 6.56 14.40
CA ALA A 511 -16.11 6.65 14.58
C ALA A 511 -15.59 8.03 14.15
N ARG A 512 -16.00 8.49 12.97
CA ARG A 512 -15.67 9.82 12.43
C ARG A 512 -16.16 10.96 13.32
N GLY A 513 -17.39 10.87 13.85
CA GLY A 513 -17.92 11.86 14.80
C GLY A 513 -17.13 12.00 16.10
N HIS A 514 -16.17 11.09 16.35
CA HIS A 514 -15.35 11.01 17.55
C HIS A 514 -13.84 11.07 17.28
N ASP A 515 -13.42 11.42 16.06
CA ASP A 515 -12.03 11.38 15.61
C ASP A 515 -11.36 10.01 15.88
N ALA A 516 -12.14 8.93 15.74
CA ALA A 516 -11.75 7.56 16.02
C ALA A 516 -11.77 6.72 14.74
N SER A 517 -11.03 5.61 14.76
CA SER A 517 -11.09 4.57 13.71
C SER A 517 -12.16 3.51 14.04
N LEU A 518 -12.62 2.78 13.03
CA LEU A 518 -13.44 1.57 13.22
C LEU A 518 -12.78 0.61 14.22
N PHE A 519 -11.47 0.42 14.11
CA PHE A 519 -10.70 -0.42 15.04
C PHE A 519 -10.86 0.03 16.49
N THR A 520 -10.57 1.30 16.79
CA THR A 520 -10.67 1.83 18.16
C THR A 520 -12.10 1.84 18.70
N LEU A 521 -13.10 1.98 17.82
CA LEU A 521 -14.51 1.87 18.16
C LEU A 521 -14.87 0.44 18.57
N MET A 522 -14.56 -0.54 17.71
CA MET A 522 -14.82 -1.96 17.97
C MET A 522 -14.02 -2.47 19.18
N TYR A 523 -12.76 -2.06 19.30
CA TYR A 523 -11.90 -2.32 20.45
C TYR A 523 -12.56 -1.83 21.74
N THR A 524 -13.05 -0.58 21.76
CA THR A 524 -13.73 0.00 22.92
C THR A 524 -15.02 -0.74 23.24
N ALA A 525 -15.79 -1.11 22.22
CA ALA A 525 -17.03 -1.86 22.39
C ALA A 525 -16.77 -3.26 22.98
N ILE A 526 -15.79 -4.00 22.46
CA ILE A 526 -15.37 -5.30 22.98
C ILE A 526 -14.88 -5.19 24.43
N ALA A 527 -14.02 -4.21 24.72
CA ALA A 527 -13.51 -3.96 26.06
C ALA A 527 -14.64 -3.67 27.06
N LEU A 528 -15.62 -2.86 26.66
CA LEU A 528 -16.79 -2.54 27.47
C LEU A 528 -17.69 -3.76 27.68
N SER A 529 -17.95 -4.56 26.64
CA SER A 529 -18.75 -5.79 26.77
C SER A 529 -18.08 -6.81 27.70
N LEU A 530 -16.75 -6.92 27.67
CA LEU A 530 -15.99 -7.73 28.63
C LEU A 530 -16.13 -7.19 30.06
N HIS A 531 -16.01 -5.88 30.25
CA HIS A 531 -16.24 -5.24 31.55
C HIS A 531 -17.66 -5.49 32.07
N GLN A 532 -18.69 -5.35 31.24
CA GLN A 532 -20.08 -5.57 31.64
C GLN A 532 -20.33 -7.02 32.07
N LEU A 533 -19.70 -7.99 31.39
CA LEU A 533 -19.86 -9.41 31.70
C LEU A 533 -19.00 -9.86 32.91
N GLY A 534 -17.76 -9.39 32.99
CA GLY A 534 -16.78 -9.82 33.99
C GLY A 534 -16.61 -8.92 35.21
N GLN A 535 -17.15 -7.69 35.16
CA GLN A 535 -17.07 -6.67 36.22
C GLN A 535 -15.63 -6.24 36.58
N ALA A 536 -14.67 -6.42 35.67
CA ALA A 536 -13.29 -6.00 35.88
C ALA A 536 -13.14 -4.48 35.75
N GLU A 537 -12.65 -3.80 36.80
CA GLU A 537 -12.43 -2.34 36.79
C GLU A 537 -11.33 -1.89 35.81
N GLU A 538 -10.42 -2.80 35.46
CA GLU A 538 -9.34 -2.59 34.50
C GLU A 538 -9.10 -3.89 33.72
N ILE A 539 -8.88 -3.77 32.41
CA ILE A 539 -8.49 -4.88 31.53
C ILE A 539 -7.22 -4.48 30.78
N LEU A 540 -6.23 -5.38 30.80
CA LEU A 540 -5.06 -5.31 29.93
C LEU A 540 -5.41 -6.02 28.63
N ILE A 541 -5.30 -5.29 27.52
CA ILE A 541 -5.63 -5.80 26.20
C ILE A 541 -4.39 -5.68 25.33
N GLY A 542 -4.02 -6.80 24.72
CA GLY A 542 -2.98 -6.85 23.72
C GLY A 542 -3.50 -6.47 22.35
N THR A 543 -2.65 -5.87 21.54
CA THR A 543 -2.90 -5.68 20.10
C THR A 543 -1.59 -5.75 19.33
N SER A 544 -1.68 -5.97 18.02
CA SER A 544 -0.52 -5.92 17.13
C SER A 544 -0.39 -4.59 16.44
N THR A 545 0.85 -4.21 16.19
CA THR A 545 1.21 -3.11 15.29
C THR A 545 2.03 -3.68 14.16
N SER A 546 2.13 -2.96 13.03
CA SER A 546 2.94 -3.41 11.90
C SER A 546 4.42 -3.58 12.26
N GLY A 547 4.91 -2.87 13.30
CA GLY A 547 6.34 -2.75 13.61
C GLY A 547 7.18 -2.09 12.50
N ARG A 548 6.54 -1.63 11.43
CA ARG A 548 7.16 -0.92 10.30
C ARG A 548 7.12 0.56 10.58
N THR A 549 8.15 1.05 11.25
CA THR A 549 8.35 2.48 11.55
C THR A 549 9.35 3.14 10.60
N ASP A 550 10.16 2.35 9.91
CA ASP A 550 11.13 2.81 8.91
C ASP A 550 10.55 2.69 7.49
N PRO A 551 10.32 3.82 6.79
CA PRO A 551 9.75 3.83 5.45
C PRO A 551 10.56 3.02 4.43
N ALA A 552 11.88 2.89 4.63
CA ALA A 552 12.76 2.15 3.73
C ALA A 552 12.41 0.65 3.63
N PHE A 553 11.60 0.13 4.56
CA PHE A 553 11.21 -1.28 4.59
C PHE A 553 9.71 -1.51 4.42
N PHE A 554 8.93 -0.52 3.98
CA PHE A 554 7.48 -0.71 3.76
C PHE A 554 7.16 -1.71 2.65
N ASP A 555 8.02 -1.82 1.65
CA ASP A 555 7.89 -2.80 0.55
C ASP A 555 8.76 -4.06 0.76
N SER A 556 9.21 -4.31 2.00
CA SER A 556 9.92 -5.54 2.37
C SER A 556 8.94 -6.64 2.80
N VAL A 557 9.11 -7.87 2.34
CA VAL A 557 8.46 -9.05 2.98
C VAL A 557 9.31 -9.52 4.15
N GLY A 558 8.70 -9.73 5.31
CA GLY A 558 9.39 -10.11 6.56
C GLY A 558 8.48 -10.14 7.78
N TYR A 559 9.02 -10.46 8.95
CA TYR A 559 8.28 -10.41 10.22
C TYR A 559 8.62 -9.14 10.99
N PHE A 560 7.79 -8.12 10.84
CA PHE A 560 7.94 -6.84 11.55
C PHE A 560 6.99 -6.72 12.73
N THR A 561 5.85 -7.44 12.71
CA THR A 561 4.78 -7.31 13.71
C THR A 561 5.29 -7.37 15.14
N THR A 562 4.90 -6.37 15.91
CA THR A 562 5.13 -6.30 17.35
C THR A 562 3.80 -6.30 18.09
N MET A 563 3.78 -6.97 19.24
CA MET A 563 2.64 -6.92 20.15
C MET A 563 2.87 -5.85 21.22
N VAL A 564 1.84 -5.07 21.48
CA VAL A 564 1.80 -4.06 22.53
C VAL A 564 0.60 -4.31 23.44
N ALA A 565 0.60 -3.70 24.63
CA ALA A 565 -0.47 -3.84 25.59
C ALA A 565 -0.98 -2.48 26.06
N HIS A 566 -2.31 -2.34 26.15
CA HIS A 566 -2.96 -1.12 26.63
C HIS A 566 -3.77 -1.40 27.90
N ARG A 567 -3.85 -0.38 28.75
CA ARG A 567 -4.69 -0.38 29.96
C ARG A 567 -6.00 0.28 29.65
N VAL A 568 -7.10 -0.45 29.80
CA VAL A 568 -8.45 0.10 29.69
C VAL A 568 -9.10 0.07 31.06
N SER A 569 -9.41 1.24 31.61
CA SER A 569 -10.04 1.38 32.93
C SER A 569 -11.49 1.85 32.79
N PHE A 570 -12.36 1.29 33.62
CA PHE A 570 -13.80 1.53 33.56
C PHE A 570 -14.27 2.20 34.84
N ALA A 571 -14.56 3.51 34.77
CA ALA A 571 -15.25 4.22 35.84
C ALA A 571 -16.73 4.35 35.50
N ALA A 572 -17.61 4.04 36.45
CA ALA A 572 -19.07 4.00 36.24
C ALA A 572 -19.69 5.31 35.75
N THR A 573 -19.05 6.45 36.03
CA THR A 573 -19.48 7.79 35.61
C THR A 573 -19.02 8.18 34.20
N THR A 574 -18.13 7.41 33.60
CA THR A 574 -17.58 7.68 32.25
C THR A 574 -18.69 7.51 31.21
N ARG A 575 -18.69 8.31 30.15
CA ARG A 575 -19.53 8.09 28.97
C ARG A 575 -18.77 7.27 27.94
N PHE A 576 -19.49 6.56 27.07
CA PHE A 576 -18.84 5.79 26.01
C PHE A 576 -17.91 6.66 25.14
N GLY A 577 -18.36 7.86 24.75
CA GLY A 577 -17.56 8.78 23.95
C GLY A 577 -16.26 9.23 24.64
N ASP A 578 -16.24 9.29 25.98
CA ASP A 578 -15.02 9.63 26.74
C ASP A 578 -14.04 8.46 26.74
N LEU A 579 -14.54 7.24 26.92
CA LEU A 579 -13.75 6.01 26.87
C LEU A 579 -13.16 5.79 25.47
N LEU A 580 -13.96 5.98 24.41
CA LEU A 580 -13.50 5.87 23.03
C LEU A 580 -12.37 6.86 22.74
N ARG A 581 -12.48 8.12 23.17
CA ARG A 581 -11.40 9.10 23.00
C ARG A 581 -10.15 8.72 23.78
N GLN A 582 -10.28 8.17 24.98
CA GLN A 582 -9.13 7.70 25.76
C GLN A 582 -8.44 6.52 25.08
N VAL A 583 -9.19 5.52 24.61
CA VAL A 583 -8.66 4.36 23.89
C VAL A 583 -7.98 4.81 22.60
N THR A 584 -8.63 5.68 21.81
CA THR A 584 -8.09 6.21 20.56
C THR A 584 -6.74 6.89 20.78
N ARG A 585 -6.65 7.79 21.76
CA ARG A 585 -5.38 8.44 22.14
C ARG A 585 -4.32 7.42 22.56
N THR A 586 -4.68 6.49 23.45
CA THR A 586 -3.75 5.48 23.98
C THR A 586 -3.19 4.60 22.87
N VAL A 587 -4.02 4.14 21.95
CA VAL A 587 -3.61 3.33 20.80
C VAL A 587 -2.67 4.15 19.91
N ASN A 588 -3.10 5.34 19.47
CA ASN A 588 -2.34 6.17 18.52
C ASN A 588 -0.99 6.63 19.10
N ASP A 589 -0.98 7.17 20.32
CA ASP A 589 0.25 7.66 20.98
C ASP A 589 1.27 6.54 21.18
N SER A 590 0.81 5.29 21.32
CA SER A 590 1.68 4.14 21.55
C SER A 590 2.42 3.64 20.30
N LEU A 591 1.95 3.96 19.10
CA LEU A 591 2.51 3.45 17.85
C LEU A 591 3.95 3.90 17.61
N CYS A 592 4.31 5.12 18.02
CA CYS A 592 5.68 5.63 17.91
C CYS A 592 6.70 4.86 18.76
N TYR A 593 6.23 4.05 19.71
CA TYR A 593 7.05 3.27 20.63
C TYR A 593 6.96 1.76 20.38
N ALA A 594 6.28 1.34 19.31
CA ALA A 594 5.93 -0.06 19.08
C ALA A 594 7.08 -0.93 18.51
N ASP A 595 8.32 -0.44 18.49
CA ASP A 595 9.52 -1.17 18.09
C ASP A 595 10.08 -2.08 19.20
N VAL A 596 9.64 -1.90 20.45
CA VAL A 596 10.07 -2.71 21.60
C VAL A 596 9.19 -3.95 21.76
N PRO A 597 9.74 -5.19 21.70
CA PRO A 597 8.94 -6.40 21.88
C PRO A 597 8.31 -6.50 23.27
N LEU A 598 7.10 -7.04 23.35
CA LEU A 598 6.38 -7.27 24.62
C LEU A 598 7.23 -8.01 25.67
N GLU A 599 8.03 -9.00 25.24
CA GLU A 599 8.92 -9.74 26.13
C GLU A 599 9.88 -8.80 26.88
N GLN A 600 10.47 -7.83 26.17
CA GLN A 600 11.38 -6.84 26.76
C GLN A 600 10.63 -5.89 27.71
N ILE A 601 9.40 -5.52 27.36
CA ILE A 601 8.54 -4.72 28.24
C ILE A 601 8.23 -5.48 29.54
N GLN A 602 7.86 -6.76 29.44
CA GLN A 602 7.57 -7.62 30.60
C GLN A 602 8.81 -7.82 31.49
N GLN A 603 9.99 -8.02 30.89
CA GLN A 603 11.26 -8.09 31.61
C GLN A 603 11.56 -6.77 32.34
N GLY A 604 11.34 -5.63 31.68
CA GLY A 604 11.47 -4.30 32.28
C GLY A 604 10.48 -4.03 33.44
N LEU A 605 9.32 -4.69 33.44
CA LEU A 605 8.35 -4.69 34.55
C LEU A 605 8.70 -5.68 35.67
N GLY A 606 9.79 -6.45 35.53
CA GLY A 606 10.22 -7.45 36.49
C GLY A 606 9.41 -8.75 36.45
N MET A 607 8.68 -9.01 35.35
CA MET A 607 7.97 -10.27 35.17
C MET A 607 8.93 -11.42 34.83
N THR A 608 8.56 -12.61 35.25
CA THR A 608 9.27 -13.86 34.93
C THR A 608 8.46 -14.69 33.93
N PRO A 609 9.06 -15.68 33.24
CA PRO A 609 8.31 -16.59 32.37
C PRO A 609 7.13 -17.28 33.08
N ALA A 610 7.22 -17.50 34.39
CA ALA A 610 6.16 -18.12 35.19
C ALA A 610 4.91 -17.22 35.37
N ASP A 611 5.03 -15.91 35.13
CA ASP A 611 3.89 -14.98 35.21
C ASP A 611 2.99 -15.06 33.95
N GLY A 612 3.47 -15.68 32.88
CA GLY A 612 2.78 -15.78 31.59
C GLY A 612 2.76 -14.45 30.83
N LEU A 613 1.78 -14.32 29.93
CA LEU A 613 1.54 -13.06 29.21
C LEU A 613 0.88 -12.03 30.14
N LEU A 614 1.26 -10.76 29.96
CA LEU A 614 0.72 -9.64 30.71
C LEU A 614 -0.80 -9.48 30.50
N PHE A 615 -1.27 -9.75 29.29
CA PHE A 615 -2.69 -9.73 28.91
C PHE A 615 -3.16 -11.12 28.49
N ASP A 616 -4.48 -11.29 28.50
CA ASP A 616 -5.16 -12.53 28.06
C ASP A 616 -6.24 -12.26 27.00
N VAL A 617 -6.60 -10.99 26.84
CA VAL A 617 -7.45 -10.49 25.76
C VAL A 617 -6.54 -9.91 24.69
N TYR A 618 -6.75 -10.33 23.46
CA TYR A 618 -6.01 -9.82 22.31
C TYR A 618 -6.99 -9.39 21.22
N ILE A 619 -6.85 -8.16 20.72
CA ILE A 619 -7.73 -7.58 19.70
C ILE A 619 -6.88 -7.11 18.52
N GLN A 620 -7.22 -7.56 17.32
CA GLN A 620 -6.60 -7.12 16.08
C GLN A 620 -7.65 -6.84 15.00
N ILE A 621 -7.26 -6.08 13.99
CA ILE A 621 -8.09 -5.80 12.81
C ILE A 621 -7.35 -6.25 11.56
N HIS A 622 -8.10 -6.92 10.68
CA HIS A 622 -7.71 -7.33 9.35
C HIS A 622 -8.53 -6.51 8.36
N ALA A 623 -7.95 -5.41 7.86
CA ALA A 623 -8.60 -4.53 6.89
C ALA A 623 -8.03 -4.78 5.50
N SER A 624 -8.91 -4.93 4.50
CA SER A 624 -8.54 -5.06 3.08
C SER A 624 -7.62 -6.26 2.80
N ASN A 625 -8.01 -7.44 3.29
CA ASN A 625 -7.26 -8.67 3.08
C ASN A 625 -7.27 -9.08 1.59
N ALA A 626 -6.09 -9.09 0.96
CA ALA A 626 -5.89 -9.42 -0.46
C ALA A 626 -6.12 -10.92 -0.81
N LEU A 627 -6.64 -11.70 0.14
CA LEU A 627 -7.01 -13.11 -0.01
C LEU A 627 -8.42 -13.31 -0.59
N ASN A 628 -9.16 -12.24 -0.87
CA ASN A 628 -10.35 -12.26 -1.73
C ASN A 628 -10.10 -11.34 -2.93
N GLY A 629 -10.37 -11.81 -4.16
CA GLY A 629 -10.19 -10.95 -5.32
C GLY A 629 -10.07 -11.65 -6.66
N ARG A 630 -9.34 -11.00 -7.57
CA ARG A 630 -9.13 -11.42 -8.95
C ARG A 630 -7.66 -11.27 -9.33
N LEU A 631 -7.06 -12.33 -9.86
CA LEU A 631 -5.75 -12.22 -10.53
C LEU A 631 -5.97 -11.75 -11.97
N PRO A 632 -5.33 -10.66 -12.42
CA PRO A 632 -5.53 -10.14 -13.76
C PRO A 632 -5.01 -11.11 -14.82
N THR A 633 -5.73 -11.20 -15.94
CA THR A 633 -5.35 -12.01 -17.11
C THR A 633 -5.27 -11.13 -18.35
N PRO A 634 -4.48 -11.51 -19.37
CA PRO A 634 -4.44 -10.76 -20.64
C PRO A 634 -5.78 -10.63 -21.36
N ALA A 635 -6.73 -11.52 -21.05
CA ALA A 635 -8.09 -11.51 -21.60
C ALA A 635 -9.05 -10.53 -20.88
N GLY A 636 -8.65 -9.97 -19.73
CA GLY A 636 -9.43 -8.97 -18.98
C GLY A 636 -10.49 -9.53 -18.02
N GLU A 637 -10.85 -10.82 -18.09
CA GLU A 637 -11.87 -11.41 -17.21
C GLU A 637 -11.39 -11.63 -15.76
N GLY A 638 -10.07 -11.87 -15.58
CA GLY A 638 -9.43 -12.12 -14.28
C GLY A 638 -9.82 -13.46 -13.62
N LEU A 639 -8.85 -14.17 -13.03
CA LEU A 639 -9.12 -15.40 -12.27
C LEU A 639 -9.64 -15.06 -10.88
N ARG A 640 -10.89 -15.43 -10.59
CA ARG A 640 -11.51 -15.16 -9.28
C ARG A 640 -11.10 -16.18 -8.24
N TYR A 641 -10.83 -15.68 -7.04
CA TYR A 641 -10.56 -16.48 -5.87
C TYR A 641 -11.18 -15.86 -4.63
N ARG A 642 -11.45 -16.70 -3.64
CA ARG A 642 -11.94 -16.28 -2.32
C ARG A 642 -11.19 -17.03 -1.23
N GLN A 643 -11.03 -16.39 -0.08
CA GLN A 643 -10.43 -17.00 1.07
C GLN A 643 -11.34 -18.11 1.61
N ILE A 644 -10.72 -19.21 2.01
CA ILE A 644 -11.32 -20.22 2.87
C ILE A 644 -10.79 -19.96 4.27
N ASP A 645 -11.68 -19.66 5.21
CA ASP A 645 -11.29 -19.46 6.61
C ASP A 645 -10.67 -20.74 7.18
N ALA A 646 -9.51 -20.60 7.80
CA ALA A 646 -8.85 -21.70 8.48
C ALA A 646 -9.61 -22.06 9.77
N ASP A 647 -9.66 -23.35 10.09
CA ASP A 647 -10.22 -23.77 11.37
C ASP A 647 -9.28 -23.35 12.51
N LYS A 648 -9.81 -22.59 13.47
CA LYS A 648 -9.03 -22.02 14.58
C LYS A 648 -9.08 -22.96 15.77
N THR A 649 -8.20 -23.96 15.74
CA THR A 649 -8.16 -25.07 16.71
C THR A 649 -7.14 -24.86 17.83
N GLU A 650 -6.26 -23.87 17.71
CA GLU A 650 -5.26 -23.52 18.73
C GLU A 650 -5.19 -21.99 18.93
N THR A 651 -4.93 -21.54 20.17
CA THR A 651 -4.60 -20.14 20.46
C THR A 651 -3.74 -20.02 21.72
N MET A 652 -2.82 -19.05 21.72
CA MET A 652 -2.01 -18.70 22.90
C MET A 652 -2.74 -17.74 23.86
N PHE A 653 -3.79 -17.06 23.40
CA PHE A 653 -4.53 -16.07 24.17
C PHE A 653 -5.77 -16.69 24.80
N GLY A 654 -6.22 -16.21 25.97
CA GLY A 654 -7.49 -16.64 26.54
C GLY A 654 -8.67 -16.28 25.63
N LEU A 655 -8.72 -15.04 25.17
CA LEU A 655 -9.70 -14.51 24.23
C LEU A 655 -8.98 -13.71 23.14
N GLN A 656 -9.19 -14.10 21.89
CA GLN A 656 -8.67 -13.43 20.70
C GLN A 656 -9.83 -12.95 19.84
N PHE A 657 -9.82 -11.66 19.52
CA PHE A 657 -10.81 -10.99 18.70
C PHE A 657 -10.15 -10.50 17.42
N GLU A 658 -10.64 -11.00 16.30
CA GLU A 658 -10.19 -10.64 14.96
C GLU A 658 -11.33 -9.89 14.26
N ILE A 659 -11.18 -8.58 14.15
CA ILE A 659 -12.10 -7.71 13.44
C ILE A 659 -11.76 -7.83 11.96
N MET A 660 -12.59 -8.49 11.17
CA MET A 660 -12.37 -8.69 9.74
C MET A 660 -13.22 -7.69 8.96
N GLU A 661 -12.57 -6.87 8.14
CA GLU A 661 -13.23 -6.05 7.12
C GLU A 661 -12.89 -6.62 5.75
N ASP A 662 -13.81 -7.44 5.24
CA ASP A 662 -13.67 -8.12 3.96
C ASP A 662 -14.33 -7.28 2.86
N VAL A 663 -13.71 -7.26 1.67
CA VAL A 663 -14.31 -6.71 0.44
C VAL A 663 -14.66 -7.87 -0.47
N LEU A 664 -15.94 -8.08 -0.73
CA LEU A 664 -16.47 -9.15 -1.58
C LEU A 664 -17.40 -8.53 -2.60
N ASP A 665 -17.09 -8.69 -3.89
CA ASP A 665 -17.87 -8.11 -5.00
C ASP A 665 -18.14 -6.60 -4.80
N ASP A 666 -17.10 -5.85 -4.39
CA ASP A 666 -17.12 -4.42 -4.08
C ASP A 666 -17.98 -4.00 -2.88
N GLU A 667 -18.55 -4.96 -2.14
CA GLU A 667 -19.24 -4.72 -0.88
C GLU A 667 -18.33 -4.94 0.33
N ARG A 668 -18.28 -3.97 1.24
CA ARG A 668 -17.58 -4.11 2.53
C ARG A 668 -18.44 -4.82 3.55
N ARG A 669 -17.86 -5.83 4.19
CA ARG A 669 -18.52 -6.61 5.25
C ARG A 669 -17.64 -6.63 6.48
N LEU A 670 -18.26 -6.35 7.62
CA LEU A 670 -17.63 -6.45 8.93
C LEU A 670 -18.05 -7.77 9.58
N ARG A 671 -17.09 -8.53 10.08
CA ARG A 671 -17.33 -9.68 10.95
C ARG A 671 -16.30 -9.72 12.07
N LEU A 672 -16.65 -10.37 13.16
CA LEU A 672 -15.78 -10.57 14.32
C LEU A 672 -15.58 -12.07 14.51
N VAL A 673 -14.33 -12.51 14.39
CA VAL A 673 -13.97 -13.89 14.72
C VAL A 673 -13.41 -13.90 16.14
N ILE A 674 -14.08 -14.66 17.01
CA ILE A 674 -13.73 -14.78 18.43
C ILE A 674 -13.16 -16.17 18.67
N THR A 675 -11.84 -16.25 18.85
CA THR A 675 -11.14 -17.50 19.21
C THR A 675 -10.87 -17.51 20.70
N TYR A 676 -11.15 -18.62 21.37
CA TYR A 676 -11.02 -18.71 22.82
C TYR A 676 -10.52 -20.08 23.25
N ARG A 677 -9.75 -20.11 24.35
CA ARG A 677 -9.20 -21.37 24.89
C ARG A 677 -10.33 -22.29 25.37
N ASP A 678 -10.36 -23.48 24.79
CA ASP A 678 -11.33 -24.50 25.15
C ASP A 678 -11.10 -24.94 26.61
N GLY A 679 -12.19 -25.21 27.31
CA GLY A 679 -12.16 -25.52 28.74
C GLY A 679 -11.79 -24.36 29.68
N ARG A 680 -11.38 -23.18 29.16
CA ARG A 680 -11.18 -21.96 29.97
C ARG A 680 -12.40 -21.04 29.93
N TYR A 681 -13.00 -20.91 28.75
CA TYR A 681 -14.25 -20.17 28.54
C TYR A 681 -15.31 -21.07 27.90
N SER A 682 -16.54 -20.94 28.35
CA SER A 682 -17.67 -21.72 27.83
C SER A 682 -18.30 -21.05 26.60
N PRO A 683 -18.88 -21.82 25.66
CA PRO A 683 -19.64 -21.25 24.54
C PRO A 683 -20.76 -20.31 24.98
N ALA A 684 -21.40 -20.58 26.12
CA ALA A 684 -22.46 -19.73 26.68
C ALA A 684 -21.93 -18.35 27.10
N GLN A 685 -20.70 -18.26 27.63
CA GLN A 685 -20.07 -16.97 27.94
C GLN A 685 -19.83 -16.17 26.66
N ILE A 686 -19.34 -16.83 25.60
CA ILE A 686 -19.06 -16.18 24.31
C ILE A 686 -20.35 -15.70 23.64
N GLN A 687 -21.41 -16.51 23.66
CA GLN A 687 -22.74 -16.10 23.17
C GLN A 687 -23.30 -14.90 23.95
N THR A 688 -23.15 -14.91 25.28
CA THR A 688 -23.58 -13.78 26.11
C THR A 688 -22.78 -12.51 25.79
N LEU A 689 -21.47 -12.64 25.58
CA LEU A 689 -20.61 -11.54 25.17
C LEU A 689 -21.04 -10.95 23.82
N CYS A 690 -21.34 -11.80 22.83
CA CYS A 690 -21.83 -11.36 21.51
C CYS A 690 -23.17 -10.61 21.62
N ALA A 691 -24.12 -11.16 22.39
CA ALA A 691 -25.41 -10.49 22.63
C ALA A 691 -25.27 -9.14 23.36
N LEU A 692 -24.24 -8.96 24.19
CA LEU A 692 -23.90 -7.67 24.80
C LEU A 692 -23.31 -6.71 23.78
N LEU A 693 -22.39 -7.19 22.95
CA LEU A 693 -21.79 -6.41 21.88
C LEU A 693 -22.86 -5.91 20.89
N ASP A 694 -23.77 -6.79 20.45
CA ASP A 694 -24.90 -6.44 19.59
C ASP A 694 -25.74 -5.29 20.17
N ARG A 695 -26.22 -5.45 21.40
CA ARG A 695 -27.06 -4.44 22.05
C ARG A 695 -26.33 -3.12 22.23
N LEU A 696 -25.05 -3.17 22.59
CA LEU A 696 -24.21 -1.99 22.73
C LEU A 696 -24.09 -1.26 21.39
N LEU A 697 -23.75 -1.95 20.31
CA LEU A 697 -23.60 -1.34 18.99
C LEU A 697 -24.94 -0.79 18.47
N GLU A 698 -26.04 -1.52 18.65
CA GLU A 698 -27.38 -1.00 18.33
C GLU A 698 -27.71 0.28 19.09
N GLN A 699 -27.42 0.32 20.39
CA GLN A 699 -27.69 1.48 21.23
C GLN A 699 -26.82 2.67 20.81
N LEU A 700 -25.54 2.45 20.52
CA LEU A 700 -24.63 3.47 20.02
C LEU A 700 -25.08 4.06 18.69
N VAL A 701 -25.61 3.22 17.78
CA VAL A 701 -26.16 3.68 16.49
C VAL A 701 -27.47 4.46 16.69
N ARG A 702 -28.31 4.11 17.67
CA ARG A 702 -29.59 4.79 17.94
C ARG A 702 -29.44 6.10 18.73
N GLU A 703 -28.64 6.09 19.79
CA GLU A 703 -28.60 7.13 20.83
C GLU A 703 -27.30 7.96 20.80
N GLY A 704 -26.31 7.56 19.99
CA GLY A 704 -24.98 8.15 19.98
C GLY A 704 -24.14 7.75 21.21
N THR A 705 -23.06 8.49 21.46
CA THR A 705 -22.04 8.14 22.48
C THR A 705 -22.21 8.83 23.84
N ALA A 706 -23.29 9.60 24.03
CA ALA A 706 -23.51 10.44 25.21
C ALA A 706 -23.96 9.65 26.45
N SER A 707 -24.41 8.40 26.26
CA SER A 707 -24.92 7.54 27.33
C SER A 707 -23.81 7.18 28.34
N PRO A 708 -24.07 7.30 29.66
CA PRO A 708 -23.16 6.79 30.69
C PRO A 708 -22.96 5.27 30.52
N LEU A 709 -21.77 4.75 30.85
CA LEU A 709 -21.49 3.31 30.74
C LEU A 709 -22.51 2.46 31.52
N ALA A 710 -22.97 2.93 32.68
CA ALA A 710 -24.00 2.27 33.49
C ALA A 710 -25.37 2.17 32.79
N ALA A 711 -25.70 3.10 31.89
CA ALA A 711 -26.94 3.09 31.11
C ALA A 711 -26.88 2.16 29.89
N LEU A 712 -25.66 1.76 29.49
CA LEU A 712 -25.39 0.78 28.44
C LEU A 712 -25.30 -0.66 29.00
N ALA A 713 -25.35 -0.82 30.32
CA ALA A 713 -25.31 -2.13 30.96
C ALA A 713 -26.63 -2.90 30.70
N PRO A 714 -26.57 -4.21 30.46
CA PRO A 714 -27.77 -5.02 30.30
C PRO A 714 -28.67 -4.89 31.54
N GLN A 715 -29.97 -4.65 31.34
CA GLN A 715 -30.95 -4.98 32.37
C GLN A 715 -30.99 -6.51 32.46
N VAL A 716 -30.35 -7.06 33.50
CA VAL A 716 -30.29 -8.51 33.75
C VAL A 716 -31.66 -9.05 34.09
#